data_AF-A0A3M8FVA9-F1
#
_entry.id   AF-A0A3M8FVA9-F1
#
_cell.length_a   1.000
_cell.length_b   1.000
_cell.length_c   1.000
_cell.angle_alpha   90.00
_cell.angle_beta   90.00
_cell.angle_gamma   90.00
#
_symmetry.space_group_name_H-M   'P 1'
#
loop_
_entity.id
_entity.type
_entity.pdbx_description
1 polymer ?
#
loop_
_entity_poly.entity_id
_entity_poly.type
_entity_poly.pdbx_seq_one_letter_code
_entity_poly.pdbx_strand_id
1 'polypeptide(L)'
;MEHALAKRVFEIAKELGIASKVIVAKCHAEGIPDSLVKNHMSSISVGLEATIKEWFSTEGSSSAVETSEKVDMDKARATAPSKKKARAKAVAKPAENPETDGDSSVAVVEEAPPAPKKAKASPPPPPPPAPTKTVISSGIAKPAAPEKPVATPTPAPEQPEPTKDSDKGDSEPPQVAAQEKKPKPSPAPSKPAPMNVPTRPDSVKPAGPMLADKKEKVKLAGPKVVRVEAPETLEPPRRRGGGGGPGGGGGGPGGGGGGGYGQGGPGMPVPGMDPAGGARRGGSNRRRGGGASNRRGGRGGGDFGPPGGGGGGASPFREQDLVEREARLLRSGGFMKRKRQEAKRQGQHAGKGQSPADLGPVKIQEPFTIKDLSAATGVKAAEIVKKLFLEGIMATINSGIDSEKAQEIMMEFDIELDVTEAQSAEQKVEQSFEDREAVDEQARGPVVTIMGHVDHGKTSLLDKIRNANVAAGEAGGITQATSAFKVPVMVGEEEREVVFVDTPGHEAFTAMRSRGANVTDIIVLVVAADDGVMPQTIESINHAKAAGVPIVVALNKIDKPEADDANVQRILGQLAEHELNPVEWGGDIEVIKTSAHSGQGIAELLEILEYQAQLLELKADFGGPARGTVVESRMEQGRGAVANILVQDGKLSLGDFIVAGPAFGRVRDITDDRGNQIKEALPPMPVQISGIDELPIAGDKFFCVNTLKKAQEAAEQRRERDRDEQLAQPKVTLDTLFAANSEEEVKEILVVIKADVQGSVDVLKHEVEKITTDEVKVRVLHAAAGGITQSDVILAEASKAIIIGFNVIPAASARKLAEEKGVEIRTYDVIYHITEDITKAAEGLLEPELRQEVLGHAEVRQVFKVSKVGTIAGCYVTDGTVERDALIRVTRDDIVIENDRKLEQLKRFKDDAKDVRSGMECGMKIIGYDDIKEGDILECYKQVEVKRTL
;
A
#
# COMPACT_ATOMS: atom_id res chain seq x y z
N MET A 1 31.00 -18.69 25.52
CA MET A 1 31.60 -20.00 25.16
C MET A 1 30.55 -20.82 24.41
N GLU A 2 30.94 -21.90 23.76
CA GLU A 2 30.20 -22.54 22.66
C GLU A 2 28.82 -23.10 23.05
N HIS A 3 27.78 -22.73 22.30
CA HIS A 3 26.58 -23.54 22.15
C HIS A 3 26.74 -24.46 20.93
N ALA A 4 27.51 -25.54 21.10
CA ALA A 4 27.66 -26.56 20.06
C ALA A 4 26.34 -27.31 19.82
N LEU A 5 26.10 -27.69 18.56
CA LEU A 5 24.87 -28.33 18.08
C LEU A 5 24.52 -29.62 18.87
N ALA A 6 23.32 -29.64 19.46
CA ALA A 6 22.81 -30.78 20.23
C ALA A 6 22.53 -32.01 19.33
N LYS A 7 23.42 -33.01 19.34
CA LYS A 7 23.28 -34.24 18.54
C LYS A 7 22.16 -35.14 19.04
N ARG A 8 21.66 -36.02 18.16
CA ARG A 8 20.66 -37.03 18.51
C ARG A 8 21.30 -38.35 18.94
N VAL A 9 20.59 -39.12 19.77
CA VAL A 9 21.03 -40.45 20.26
C VAL A 9 21.49 -41.36 19.11
N PHE A 10 20.79 -41.36 17.97
CA PHE A 10 21.16 -42.15 16.78
C PHE A 10 22.51 -41.75 16.18
N GLU A 11 22.89 -40.48 16.24
CA GLU A 11 24.16 -39.98 15.69
C GLU A 11 25.32 -40.40 16.59
N ILE A 12 25.17 -40.26 17.91
CA ILE A 12 26.13 -40.74 18.92
C ILE A 12 26.27 -42.29 18.84
N ALA A 13 25.16 -43.01 18.67
CA ALA A 13 25.17 -44.46 18.46
C ALA A 13 25.91 -44.87 17.18
N LYS A 14 25.78 -44.08 16.12
CA LYS A 14 26.49 -44.29 14.85
C LYS A 14 27.99 -43.95 14.94
N GLU A 15 28.36 -42.91 15.70
CA GLU A 15 29.77 -42.59 16.01
C GLU A 15 30.46 -43.72 16.79
N LEU A 16 29.80 -44.27 17.82
CA LEU A 16 30.33 -45.36 18.65
C LEU A 16 30.23 -46.76 17.99
N GLY A 17 29.40 -46.90 16.94
CA GLY A 17 29.15 -48.18 16.28
C GLY A 17 28.38 -49.17 17.16
N ILE A 18 27.36 -48.67 17.87
CA ILE A 18 26.50 -49.39 18.82
C ILE A 18 25.03 -49.23 18.39
N ALA A 19 24.17 -50.20 18.70
CA ALA A 19 22.73 -50.05 18.47
C ALA A 19 22.11 -49.00 19.41
N SER A 20 21.49 -47.94 18.88
CA SER A 20 20.90 -46.82 19.65
C SER A 20 19.98 -47.23 20.80
N LYS A 21 19.32 -48.39 20.71
CA LYS A 21 18.48 -48.95 21.78
C LYS A 21 19.27 -49.27 23.05
N VAL A 22 20.55 -49.63 22.94
CA VAL A 22 21.45 -49.90 24.07
C VAL A 22 21.79 -48.60 24.81
N ILE A 23 22.03 -47.51 24.08
CA ILE A 23 22.30 -46.19 24.67
C ILE A 23 21.06 -45.69 25.43
N VAL A 24 19.88 -45.69 24.79
CA VAL A 24 18.61 -45.33 25.45
C VAL A 24 18.38 -46.18 26.71
N ALA A 25 18.58 -47.50 26.63
CA ALA A 25 18.42 -48.39 27.77
C ALA A 25 19.39 -48.10 28.92
N LYS A 26 20.66 -47.74 28.64
CA LYS A 26 21.59 -47.32 29.70
C LYS A 26 21.15 -46.00 30.32
N CYS A 27 20.74 -45.00 29.54
CA CYS A 27 20.28 -43.72 30.08
C CYS A 27 19.12 -43.87 31.09
N HIS A 28 18.11 -44.70 30.80
CA HIS A 28 17.03 -44.97 31.77
C HIS A 28 17.51 -45.78 32.99
N ALA A 29 18.48 -46.69 32.83
CA ALA A 29 19.04 -47.47 33.93
C ALA A 29 19.84 -46.59 34.93
N GLU A 30 20.51 -45.56 34.42
CA GLU A 30 21.24 -44.55 35.21
C GLU A 30 20.30 -43.40 35.69
N GLY A 31 18.97 -43.59 35.61
CA GLY A 31 17.97 -42.68 36.19
C GLY A 31 17.65 -41.41 35.38
N ILE A 32 18.13 -41.28 34.14
CA ILE A 32 17.80 -40.11 33.30
C ILE A 32 16.32 -40.18 32.87
N PRO A 33 15.51 -39.12 33.10
CA PRO A 33 14.08 -39.17 32.85
C PRO A 33 13.70 -39.18 31.37
N ASP A 34 12.59 -39.87 31.07
CA ASP A 34 11.94 -40.00 29.76
C ASP A 34 11.58 -38.67 29.05
N SER A 35 11.66 -37.54 29.75
CA SER A 35 11.52 -36.20 29.18
C SER A 35 12.74 -35.77 28.36
N LEU A 36 13.94 -36.26 28.71
CA LEU A 36 15.20 -35.93 28.04
C LEU A 36 15.56 -37.00 26.99
N VAL A 37 15.54 -38.28 27.36
CA VAL A 37 15.90 -39.39 26.47
C VAL A 37 14.72 -40.35 26.38
N LYS A 38 13.94 -40.25 25.30
CA LYS A 38 12.72 -41.05 25.07
C LYS A 38 12.87 -42.07 23.95
N ASN A 39 13.66 -41.73 22.94
CA ASN A 39 13.91 -42.60 21.79
C ASN A 39 15.22 -42.21 21.09
N HIS A 40 15.56 -42.92 20.00
CA HIS A 40 16.78 -42.71 19.24
C HIS A 40 16.89 -41.35 18.50
N MET A 41 15.80 -40.56 18.46
CA MET A 41 15.76 -39.21 17.86
C MET A 41 15.79 -38.08 18.90
N SER A 42 15.77 -38.38 20.21
CA SER A 42 16.01 -37.38 21.26
C SER A 42 17.35 -36.67 21.04
N SER A 43 17.33 -35.34 21.09
CA SER A 43 18.52 -34.48 21.10
C SER A 43 19.11 -34.43 22.51
N ILE A 44 20.43 -34.54 22.62
CA ILE A 44 21.18 -34.61 23.87
C ILE A 44 22.06 -33.36 24.00
N SER A 45 22.19 -32.83 25.23
CA SER A 45 23.10 -31.72 25.54
C SER A 45 24.57 -32.17 25.56
N VAL A 46 25.49 -31.28 25.22
CA VAL A 46 26.93 -31.59 25.03
C VAL A 46 27.55 -32.32 26.24
N GLY A 47 27.20 -31.94 27.48
CA GLY A 47 27.69 -32.61 28.68
C GLY A 47 27.21 -34.07 28.80
N LEU A 48 25.96 -34.35 28.44
CA LEU A 48 25.37 -35.70 28.49
C LEU A 48 25.84 -36.54 27.27
N GLU A 49 26.14 -35.91 26.12
CA GLU A 49 26.88 -36.57 25.02
C GLU A 49 28.26 -37.06 25.50
N ALA A 50 29.00 -36.24 26.26
CA ALA A 50 30.30 -36.63 26.82
C ALA A 50 30.17 -37.81 27.79
N THR A 51 29.21 -37.79 28.73
CA THR A 51 28.96 -38.90 29.66
C THR A 51 28.58 -40.20 28.93
N ILE A 52 27.72 -40.13 27.90
CA ILE A 52 27.37 -41.31 27.08
C ILE A 52 28.61 -41.85 26.35
N LYS A 53 29.51 -40.99 25.87
CA LYS A 53 30.74 -41.43 25.21
C LYS A 53 31.71 -42.09 26.19
N GLU A 54 31.85 -41.57 27.41
CA GLU A 54 32.69 -42.18 28.46
C GLU A 54 32.16 -43.55 28.91
N TRP A 55 30.83 -43.71 29.06
CA TRP A 55 30.18 -45.00 29.37
C TRP A 55 30.44 -46.12 28.36
N PHE A 56 30.83 -45.76 27.13
CA PHE A 56 31.04 -46.67 26.02
C PHE A 56 32.43 -46.50 25.36
N SER A 57 33.38 -45.81 26.01
CA SER A 57 34.76 -45.69 25.52
C SER A 57 35.65 -46.85 26.00
N THR A 58 36.49 -47.35 25.11
CA THR A 58 37.48 -48.41 25.38
C THR A 58 38.84 -47.88 25.87
N GLU A 59 39.07 -46.58 25.86
CA GLU A 59 40.32 -45.93 26.27
C GLU A 59 40.10 -45.06 27.52
N GLY A 60 41.10 -45.01 28.40
CA GLY A 60 40.97 -44.48 29.75
C GLY A 60 41.31 -42.99 29.88
N SER A 61 40.27 -42.17 30.11
CA SER A 61 40.37 -40.79 30.58
C SER A 61 39.31 -40.56 31.64
N SER A 62 39.67 -40.04 32.81
CA SER A 62 38.79 -39.99 33.99
C SER A 62 38.74 -38.61 34.64
N SER A 63 37.55 -38.04 34.84
CA SER A 63 37.36 -36.92 35.77
C SER A 63 35.94 -36.85 36.37
N ALA A 64 35.81 -37.40 37.58
CA ALA A 64 34.90 -36.92 38.62
C ALA A 64 33.38 -36.88 38.38
N VAL A 65 32.74 -38.03 38.10
CA VAL A 65 31.65 -38.58 38.96
C VAL A 65 31.77 -40.11 38.99
N GLU A 66 32.01 -40.72 40.15
CA GLU A 66 32.04 -42.18 40.31
C GLU A 66 30.68 -42.75 40.74
N THR A 67 29.87 -43.21 39.79
CA THR A 67 28.90 -44.33 39.98
C THR A 67 28.41 -44.84 38.62
N SER A 68 29.02 -45.90 38.09
CA SER A 68 28.43 -46.88 37.13
C SER A 68 29.51 -47.83 36.59
N GLU A 69 29.14 -49.09 36.32
CA GLU A 69 30.07 -50.05 35.69
C GLU A 69 30.16 -49.85 34.16
N LYS A 70 31.33 -50.17 33.58
CA LYS A 70 31.52 -50.15 32.11
C LYS A 70 30.81 -51.34 31.46
N VAL A 71 30.15 -51.10 30.33
CA VAL A 71 29.32 -52.10 29.64
C VAL A 71 30.13 -52.86 28.59
N ASP A 72 30.07 -54.18 28.66
CA ASP A 72 30.75 -55.13 27.76
C ASP A 72 30.29 -54.98 26.29
N MET A 73 31.24 -54.66 25.40
CA MET A 73 30.98 -54.19 24.04
C MET A 73 30.58 -55.28 23.05
N ASP A 74 31.03 -56.53 23.23
CA ASP A 74 30.84 -57.59 22.24
C ASP A 74 29.36 -58.02 22.13
N LYS A 75 28.59 -57.88 23.21
CA LYS A 75 27.12 -58.09 23.17
C LYS A 75 26.37 -56.98 22.43
N ALA A 76 26.92 -55.77 22.37
CA ALA A 76 26.20 -54.59 21.86
C ALA A 76 26.17 -54.46 20.33
N ARG A 77 27.06 -55.18 19.62
CA ARG A 77 27.19 -55.13 18.15
C ARG A 77 26.45 -56.24 17.38
N ALA A 78 25.92 -57.25 18.07
CA ALA A 78 25.59 -58.56 17.46
C ALA A 78 24.26 -58.65 16.66
N THR A 79 23.47 -57.58 16.51
CA THR A 79 22.08 -57.68 15.98
C THR A 79 21.73 -56.70 14.84
N ALA A 80 21.99 -57.09 13.58
CA ALA A 80 21.53 -56.34 12.39
C ALA A 80 21.23 -57.23 11.15
N PRO A 81 19.99 -57.74 11.02
CA PRO A 81 19.34 -58.00 9.72
C PRO A 81 19.55 -56.95 8.61
N SER A 82 19.23 -57.27 7.34
CA SER A 82 19.30 -56.31 6.22
C SER A 82 18.31 -56.54 5.08
N LYS A 83 18.02 -55.44 4.35
CA LYS A 83 17.60 -55.33 2.93
C LYS A 83 16.15 -55.69 2.47
N LYS A 84 15.68 -54.83 1.54
CA LYS A 84 14.75 -55.01 0.38
C LYS A 84 13.21 -54.82 0.53
N LYS A 85 12.76 -53.73 -0.13
CA LYS A 85 11.68 -53.60 -1.14
C LYS A 85 10.20 -53.97 -0.83
N ALA A 86 9.33 -53.07 -1.31
CA ALA A 86 8.05 -53.27 -2.01
C ALA A 86 6.70 -53.00 -1.30
N ARG A 87 6.18 -51.77 -1.53
CA ARG A 87 4.91 -51.46 -2.23
C ARG A 87 3.59 -52.20 -1.85
N ALA A 88 2.58 -51.37 -1.50
CA ALA A 88 1.13 -51.50 -1.78
C ALA A 88 0.14 -51.93 -0.65
N LYS A 89 -0.72 -50.98 -0.28
CA LYS A 89 -2.20 -51.04 -0.16
C LYS A 89 -2.90 -52.14 0.68
N ALA A 90 -3.54 -51.67 1.76
CA ALA A 90 -5.01 -51.45 1.88
C ALA A 90 -5.92 -52.40 2.71
N VAL A 91 -6.76 -51.74 3.52
CA VAL A 91 -8.18 -52.05 3.86
C VAL A 91 -8.50 -53.05 5.00
N ALA A 92 -9.70 -52.85 5.58
CA ALA A 92 -10.46 -53.66 6.54
C ALA A 92 -10.29 -53.37 8.06
N LYS A 93 -11.15 -52.46 8.54
CA LYS A 93 -11.88 -52.58 9.83
C LYS A 93 -12.86 -53.78 9.73
N PRO A 94 -13.33 -54.40 10.83
CA PRO A 94 -14.41 -53.81 11.64
C PRO A 94 -14.21 -53.95 13.17
N ALA A 95 -15.25 -53.61 13.93
CA ALA A 95 -15.25 -53.47 15.39
C ALA A 95 -15.89 -54.66 16.11
N GLU A 96 -15.73 -54.71 17.44
CA GLU A 96 -16.86 -54.80 18.37
C GLU A 96 -16.45 -54.35 19.79
N ASN A 97 -17.41 -53.80 20.56
CA ASN A 97 -17.32 -53.64 22.02
C ASN A 97 -17.91 -54.92 22.68
N PRO A 98 -17.78 -55.07 24.02
CA PRO A 98 -19.01 -54.85 24.79
C PRO A 98 -18.83 -54.12 26.15
N GLU A 99 -20.00 -53.68 26.61
CA GLU A 99 -20.45 -53.20 27.94
C GLU A 99 -20.44 -54.34 29.00
N THR A 100 -20.63 -54.17 30.34
CA THR A 100 -20.88 -53.03 31.26
C THR A 100 -20.55 -53.44 32.74
N ASP A 101 -20.81 -52.53 33.69
CA ASP A 101 -21.08 -52.76 35.15
C ASP A 101 -19.88 -53.11 36.06
N GLY A 102 -19.72 -52.59 37.28
CA GLY A 102 -20.46 -51.62 38.12
C GLY A 102 -19.69 -51.44 39.47
N ASP A 103 -20.08 -50.67 40.50
CA ASP A 103 -21.15 -49.69 40.75
C ASP A 103 -20.80 -48.87 42.05
N SER A 104 -21.63 -47.88 42.43
CA SER A 104 -21.69 -47.12 43.70
C SER A 104 -20.67 -45.97 43.92
N SER A 105 -21.00 -44.77 44.45
CA SER A 105 -22.28 -44.01 44.66
C SER A 105 -21.91 -42.55 45.11
N VAL A 106 -22.75 -41.52 45.31
CA VAL A 106 -24.23 -41.35 45.41
C VAL A 106 -24.70 -40.04 44.71
N ALA A 107 -25.99 -40.00 44.35
CA ALA A 107 -26.90 -38.87 44.09
C ALA A 107 -26.99 -37.79 45.23
N VAL A 108 -27.78 -36.68 45.21
CA VAL A 108 -29.17 -36.32 44.78
C VAL A 108 -29.29 -34.76 44.75
N VAL A 109 -30.21 -34.02 44.10
CA VAL A 109 -30.77 -33.94 42.72
C VAL A 109 -31.66 -32.66 42.60
N GLU A 110 -31.86 -32.09 41.38
CA GLU A 110 -32.85 -31.07 40.90
C GLU A 110 -33.36 -29.86 41.74
N GLU A 111 -33.45 -28.66 41.11
CA GLU A 111 -34.76 -28.05 40.72
C GLU A 111 -34.61 -26.92 39.64
N ALA A 112 -35.72 -26.33 39.19
CA ALA A 112 -35.85 -25.50 37.97
C ALA A 112 -36.03 -23.98 38.22
N PRO A 113 -35.80 -23.09 37.22
CA PRO A 113 -35.77 -21.63 37.42
C PRO A 113 -37.14 -20.92 37.31
N PRO A 114 -37.47 -19.97 38.22
CA PRO A 114 -38.65 -19.10 38.10
C PRO A 114 -38.34 -17.73 37.44
N ALA A 115 -39.36 -17.10 36.84
CA ALA A 115 -39.26 -15.78 36.22
C ALA A 115 -40.00 -14.67 37.02
N PRO A 116 -39.45 -13.46 37.15
CA PRO A 116 -40.15 -12.30 37.71
C PRO A 116 -40.69 -11.32 36.64
N LYS A 117 -41.76 -10.58 36.96
CA LYS A 117 -42.32 -9.49 36.12
C LYS A 117 -42.14 -8.12 36.79
N LYS A 118 -41.75 -7.13 35.98
CA LYS A 118 -42.02 -5.67 36.09
C LYS A 118 -42.03 -5.00 37.49
N ALA A 119 -41.10 -4.08 37.73
CA ALA A 119 -41.40 -2.84 38.46
C ALA A 119 -40.42 -1.68 38.16
N LYS A 120 -40.98 -0.52 37.77
CA LYS A 120 -40.47 0.87 37.87
C LYS A 120 -39.12 1.24 37.22
N ALA A 121 -39.09 2.43 36.61
CA ALA A 121 -37.90 3.10 36.09
C ALA A 121 -37.59 4.37 36.91
N SER A 122 -36.34 4.83 36.83
CA SER A 122 -35.81 6.05 37.46
C SER A 122 -34.76 6.71 36.53
N PRO A 123 -34.49 8.02 36.66
CA PRO A 123 -34.02 8.86 35.53
C PRO A 123 -32.49 8.81 35.25
N PRO A 124 -32.05 9.28 34.06
CA PRO A 124 -30.64 9.38 33.68
C PRO A 124 -29.87 10.51 34.42
N PRO A 125 -28.53 10.45 34.45
CA PRO A 125 -27.68 11.48 35.08
C PRO A 125 -27.56 12.77 34.25
N PRO A 126 -27.21 13.92 34.88
CA PRO A 126 -27.06 15.21 34.21
C PRO A 126 -25.68 15.40 33.54
N PRO A 127 -25.57 16.30 32.53
CA PRO A 127 -24.31 16.62 31.85
C PRO A 127 -23.40 17.58 32.67
N PRO A 128 -22.08 17.63 32.36
CA PRO A 128 -21.12 18.50 33.06
C PRO A 128 -21.26 20.00 32.67
N PRO A 129 -20.90 20.93 33.57
CA PRO A 129 -21.01 22.38 33.34
C PRO A 129 -19.82 22.97 32.55
N ALA A 130 -20.10 24.00 31.74
CA ALA A 130 -19.09 24.83 31.08
C ALA A 130 -18.48 25.87 32.05
N PRO A 131 -17.23 26.33 31.84
CA PRO A 131 -16.54 27.21 32.78
C PRO A 131 -16.91 28.69 32.62
N THR A 132 -17.27 29.35 33.72
CA THR A 132 -17.32 30.83 33.81
C THR A 132 -16.39 31.33 34.91
N LYS A 133 -15.55 32.31 34.56
CA LYS A 133 -14.55 32.93 35.44
C LYS A 133 -15.22 33.72 36.57
N THR A 134 -14.69 33.62 37.79
CA THR A 134 -15.00 34.54 38.90
C THR A 134 -13.85 35.51 39.09
N VAL A 135 -14.15 36.81 39.30
CA VAL A 135 -13.15 37.87 39.52
C VAL A 135 -13.51 38.69 40.76
N ILE A 136 -12.52 38.93 41.62
CA ILE A 136 -12.53 39.78 42.82
C ILE A 136 -11.11 40.37 42.89
N SER A 137 -10.81 41.67 43.04
CA SER A 137 -11.57 42.93 43.14
C SER A 137 -10.67 44.08 42.57
N SER A 138 -10.99 45.39 42.49
CA SER A 138 -11.90 46.26 43.28
C SER A 138 -12.13 47.65 42.64
N GLY A 139 -13.34 48.24 42.82
CA GLY A 139 -13.63 49.69 42.66
C GLY A 139 -14.06 50.19 41.27
N ILE A 140 -14.86 51.26 41.08
CA ILE A 140 -15.60 52.20 41.97
C ILE A 140 -16.91 52.65 41.27
N ALA A 141 -18.02 52.88 42.03
CA ALA A 141 -19.30 53.59 41.73
C ALA A 141 -20.01 53.43 40.33
N LYS A 142 -21.30 53.01 40.18
CA LYS A 142 -22.60 53.46 40.76
C LYS A 142 -23.03 54.87 40.29
N PRO A 143 -24.31 55.19 39.92
CA PRO A 143 -25.61 54.48 39.99
C PRO A 143 -26.01 53.75 38.66
N ALA A 144 -27.25 53.40 38.25
CA ALA A 144 -28.64 53.68 38.70
C ALA A 144 -29.68 52.57 38.32
N ALA A 145 -30.99 52.84 38.50
CA ALA A 145 -32.18 52.02 38.18
C ALA A 145 -33.41 52.98 38.00
N PRO A 146 -34.73 52.60 37.82
CA PRO A 146 -35.40 51.33 38.21
C PRO A 146 -36.54 50.74 37.31
N GLU A 147 -36.84 49.44 37.53
CA GLU A 147 -38.18 48.77 37.72
C GLU A 147 -39.32 48.86 36.65
N LYS A 148 -39.85 47.74 36.06
CA LYS A 148 -40.80 46.66 36.53
C LYS A 148 -42.32 47.00 36.33
N PRO A 149 -43.29 46.05 36.37
CA PRO A 149 -43.29 44.58 36.14
C PRO A 149 -44.53 43.96 35.38
N VAL A 150 -44.55 42.61 35.25
CA VAL A 150 -45.67 41.63 35.04
C VAL A 150 -46.40 41.49 33.67
N ALA A 151 -46.69 40.22 33.33
CA ALA A 151 -47.89 39.66 32.67
C ALA A 151 -47.81 39.12 31.21
N THR A 152 -48.55 38.01 30.99
CA THR A 152 -48.70 37.13 29.80
C THR A 152 -50.18 37.10 29.33
N PRO A 153 -50.60 36.49 28.18
CA PRO A 153 -49.89 35.90 27.03
C PRO A 153 -50.46 36.30 25.61
N THR A 154 -49.93 35.65 24.55
CA THR A 154 -50.47 35.28 23.21
C THR A 154 -52.01 35.43 23.00
N PRO A 155 -52.58 35.89 21.82
CA PRO A 155 -52.20 35.49 20.44
C PRO A 155 -52.33 36.56 19.30
N ALA A 156 -52.24 36.10 18.03
CA ALA A 156 -52.59 36.80 16.76
C ALA A 156 -54.06 36.49 16.33
N PRO A 157 -54.65 36.95 15.18
CA PRO A 157 -54.08 37.65 14.01
C PRO A 157 -54.97 38.76 13.33
N GLU A 158 -54.62 39.14 12.08
CA GLU A 158 -55.44 39.70 10.96
C GLU A 158 -56.10 41.12 10.93
N GLN A 159 -55.59 41.95 9.99
CA GLN A 159 -56.32 42.84 9.03
C GLN A 159 -57.19 44.03 9.57
N PRO A 160 -57.84 44.89 8.72
CA PRO A 160 -57.17 45.91 7.87
C PRO A 160 -57.82 47.34 7.87
N GLU A 161 -57.20 48.28 7.13
CA GLU A 161 -57.81 49.49 6.50
C GLU A 161 -58.20 50.72 7.41
N PRO A 162 -58.65 51.92 6.90
CA PRO A 162 -57.70 53.02 6.54
C PRO A 162 -58.12 54.50 6.87
N THR A 163 -57.32 55.50 6.42
CA THR A 163 -57.62 56.97 6.27
C THR A 163 -57.57 57.87 7.55
N LYS A 164 -57.28 59.21 7.55
CA LYS A 164 -56.83 60.22 6.53
C LYS A 164 -56.30 61.56 7.15
N ASP A 165 -55.96 62.53 6.27
CA ASP A 165 -55.72 64.01 6.44
C ASP A 165 -54.29 64.47 6.86
N SER A 166 -53.70 65.60 6.43
CA SER A 166 -53.89 66.64 5.35
C SER A 166 -52.54 67.47 5.21
N ASP A 167 -52.29 68.59 4.49
CA ASP A 167 -52.97 69.59 3.61
C ASP A 167 -51.91 70.43 2.78
N LYS A 168 -52.34 71.24 1.79
CA LYS A 168 -51.76 72.45 1.05
C LYS A 168 -50.24 72.68 0.76
N GLY A 169 -49.86 73.42 -0.31
CA GLY A 169 -50.66 74.08 -1.38
C GLY A 169 -49.89 75.00 -2.37
N ASP A 170 -50.60 75.54 -3.38
CA ASP A 170 -50.31 76.65 -4.34
C ASP A 170 -49.15 76.53 -5.38
N SER A 171 -49.19 77.08 -6.61
CA SER A 171 -50.23 77.81 -7.41
C SER A 171 -50.06 77.63 -8.96
N GLU A 172 -50.86 78.31 -9.81
CA GLU A 172 -51.10 78.09 -11.28
C GLU A 172 -51.06 79.43 -12.07
N PRO A 173 -51.30 79.56 -13.42
CA PRO A 173 -51.52 78.60 -14.55
C PRO A 173 -50.56 78.94 -15.74
N PRO A 174 -50.89 79.03 -17.07
CA PRO A 174 -51.87 78.37 -17.98
C PRO A 174 -51.30 77.87 -19.37
N GLN A 175 -52.14 77.15 -20.15
CA GLN A 175 -52.25 77.11 -21.65
C GLN A 175 -51.04 76.67 -22.55
N VAL A 176 -51.16 75.85 -23.62
CA VAL A 176 -52.31 75.32 -24.42
C VAL A 176 -52.09 73.84 -24.87
N ALA A 177 -53.17 73.02 -24.82
CA ALA A 177 -53.52 71.75 -25.50
C ALA A 177 -52.48 70.74 -26.10
N ALA A 178 -52.65 69.44 -25.80
CA ALA A 178 -53.10 68.40 -26.75
C ALA A 178 -53.30 66.99 -26.09
N GLN A 179 -54.00 66.08 -26.78
CA GLN A 179 -54.35 64.69 -26.39
C GLN A 179 -53.12 63.74 -26.49
N GLU A 180 -53.02 62.55 -25.89
CA GLU A 180 -54.02 61.49 -25.58
C GLU A 180 -53.92 60.87 -24.15
N LYS A 181 -54.62 59.74 -23.92
CA LYS A 181 -54.88 59.13 -22.59
C LYS A 181 -53.82 58.12 -22.14
N LYS A 182 -53.52 58.10 -20.83
CA LYS A 182 -52.71 57.06 -20.15
C LYS A 182 -53.36 55.66 -20.26
N PRO A 183 -52.55 54.59 -20.33
CA PRO A 183 -52.33 53.80 -19.10
C PRO A 183 -50.85 53.44 -18.82
N LYS A 184 -50.56 53.05 -17.58
CA LYS A 184 -49.27 52.58 -17.02
C LYS A 184 -49.55 51.79 -15.72
N PRO A 185 -48.63 50.98 -15.15
CA PRO A 185 -47.26 50.68 -15.60
C PRO A 185 -46.91 49.18 -15.73
N SER A 186 -45.86 48.88 -16.50
CA SER A 186 -45.10 47.62 -16.55
C SER A 186 -43.78 47.88 -17.33
N PRO A 187 -42.75 47.00 -17.33
CA PRO A 187 -42.67 45.66 -16.75
C PRO A 187 -41.46 45.41 -15.81
N ALA A 188 -41.39 44.21 -15.23
CA ALA A 188 -40.14 43.60 -14.79
C ALA A 188 -39.56 42.73 -15.92
N PRO A 189 -38.24 42.73 -16.18
CA PRO A 189 -37.63 42.00 -17.29
C PRO A 189 -37.34 40.53 -16.97
N SER A 190 -37.39 39.65 -17.98
CA SER A 190 -36.95 38.25 -17.84
C SER A 190 -36.21 37.77 -19.10
N LYS A 191 -35.00 37.23 -18.88
CA LYS A 191 -34.12 36.50 -19.83
C LYS A 191 -33.76 37.17 -21.19
N PRO A 192 -32.49 37.58 -21.36
CA PRO A 192 -31.81 37.58 -22.66
C PRO A 192 -31.56 36.16 -23.20
N ALA A 193 -31.16 36.05 -24.47
CA ALA A 193 -31.06 34.79 -25.22
C ALA A 193 -29.60 34.34 -25.49
N PRO A 194 -29.36 33.05 -25.79
CA PRO A 194 -28.03 32.55 -26.16
C PRO A 194 -27.70 32.73 -27.65
N MET A 195 -26.54 33.33 -27.92
CA MET A 195 -25.67 33.21 -29.10
C MET A 195 -24.26 33.61 -28.62
N ASN A 196 -23.14 33.19 -29.21
CA ASN A 196 -22.89 32.96 -30.63
C ASN A 196 -21.90 31.79 -30.83
N VAL A 197 -22.03 31.01 -31.92
CA VAL A 197 -21.13 29.88 -32.24
C VAL A 197 -20.60 30.05 -33.67
N PRO A 198 -19.27 30.16 -33.88
CA PRO A 198 -18.69 30.23 -35.23
C PRO A 198 -18.98 29.00 -36.11
N THR A 199 -19.08 29.23 -37.41
CA THR A 199 -19.60 28.27 -38.39
C THR A 199 -18.55 27.29 -38.95
N ARG A 200 -19.04 26.19 -39.54
CA ARG A 200 -18.31 25.38 -40.55
C ARG A 200 -19.13 25.36 -41.85
N PRO A 201 -18.49 25.31 -43.04
CA PRO A 201 -19.16 25.47 -44.33
C PRO A 201 -19.94 24.23 -44.81
N ASP A 202 -20.75 24.44 -45.85
CA ASP A 202 -21.86 23.59 -46.29
C ASP A 202 -21.52 22.25 -46.97
N SER A 203 -22.55 21.39 -47.03
CA SER A 203 -22.67 20.35 -48.07
C SER A 203 -24.08 20.36 -48.68
N VAL A 204 -24.15 20.46 -50.01
CA VAL A 204 -25.40 20.77 -50.76
C VAL A 204 -26.25 19.53 -51.05
N LYS A 205 -27.58 19.65 -50.96
CA LYS A 205 -28.56 18.72 -51.56
C LYS A 205 -29.74 19.48 -52.20
N PRO A 206 -30.17 19.15 -53.44
CA PRO A 206 -31.21 19.92 -54.14
C PRO A 206 -32.65 19.36 -54.03
N ALA A 207 -33.59 20.27 -53.75
CA ALA A 207 -34.96 20.42 -54.29
C ALA A 207 -35.98 19.26 -54.38
N GLY A 208 -37.18 19.48 -53.82
CA GLY A 208 -38.42 18.71 -54.04
C GLY A 208 -39.53 19.09 -53.02
N PRO A 209 -40.76 19.56 -53.39
CA PRO A 209 -41.51 20.43 -52.48
C PRO A 209 -42.96 20.05 -52.05
N MET A 210 -43.42 20.76 -50.99
CA MET A 210 -44.76 21.38 -50.77
C MET A 210 -45.87 20.77 -49.85
N LEU A 211 -46.29 21.63 -48.89
CA LEU A 211 -47.66 22.09 -48.52
C LEU A 211 -48.52 21.51 -47.35
N ALA A 212 -49.12 22.48 -46.63
CA ALA A 212 -50.46 22.54 -46.01
C ALA A 212 -50.73 22.21 -44.51
N ASP A 213 -50.69 23.26 -43.69
CA ASP A 213 -51.72 23.77 -42.74
C ASP A 213 -52.43 22.94 -41.62
N LYS A 214 -52.20 23.43 -40.38
CA LYS A 214 -53.17 23.79 -39.30
C LYS A 214 -54.33 22.83 -38.91
N LYS A 215 -54.38 22.42 -37.62
CA LYS A 215 -55.28 23.05 -36.60
C LYS A 215 -55.11 22.57 -35.14
N GLU A 216 -55.66 23.40 -34.26
CA GLU A 216 -55.84 23.30 -32.79
C GLU A 216 -57.13 22.51 -32.40
N LYS A 217 -57.52 22.14 -31.15
CA LYS A 217 -57.00 22.19 -29.75
C LYS A 217 -57.94 21.34 -28.83
N VAL A 218 -57.70 21.41 -27.50
CA VAL A 218 -58.65 21.22 -26.36
C VAL A 218 -58.59 19.87 -25.62
N LYS A 219 -58.78 19.95 -24.29
CA LYS A 219 -58.70 18.88 -23.27
C LYS A 219 -60.06 18.70 -22.57
N LEU A 220 -60.29 17.58 -21.90
CA LEU A 220 -61.14 17.45 -20.69
C LEU A 220 -60.74 16.17 -19.91
N ALA A 221 -61.17 15.99 -18.65
CA ALA A 221 -60.47 15.12 -17.70
C ALA A 221 -61.33 14.36 -16.67
N GLY A 222 -60.81 13.19 -16.23
CA GLY A 222 -61.20 12.44 -15.02
C GLY A 222 -62.27 11.34 -15.21
N PRO A 223 -62.51 10.46 -14.21
CA PRO A 223 -61.56 10.02 -13.16
C PRO A 223 -61.59 8.49 -12.82
N LYS A 224 -60.40 7.93 -12.52
CA LYS A 224 -60.05 7.03 -11.38
C LYS A 224 -61.09 5.97 -10.87
N VAL A 225 -60.75 4.65 -10.91
CA VAL A 225 -60.96 3.63 -9.80
C VAL A 225 -60.61 2.14 -10.17
N VAL A 226 -59.88 1.46 -9.27
CA VAL A 226 -59.76 -0.02 -8.96
C VAL A 226 -59.33 -1.08 -10.01
N ARG A 227 -58.02 -1.38 -10.01
CA ARG A 227 -57.30 -2.68 -9.78
C ARG A 227 -58.05 -4.03 -9.66
N VAL A 228 -57.59 -5.04 -10.42
CA VAL A 228 -57.34 -6.47 -10.03
C VAL A 228 -56.12 -7.00 -10.84
N GLU A 229 -55.45 -8.08 -10.43
CA GLU A 229 -54.15 -8.58 -10.95
C GLU A 229 -54.19 -9.96 -11.64
N ALA A 230 -53.24 -10.19 -12.57
CA ALA A 230 -52.66 -11.49 -12.99
C ALA A 230 -53.50 -12.50 -13.82
N PRO A 231 -52.90 -13.58 -14.41
CA PRO A 231 -51.47 -13.94 -14.53
C PRO A 231 -50.99 -14.20 -16.00
N GLU A 232 -49.77 -14.72 -16.17
CA GLU A 232 -49.19 -15.14 -17.48
C GLU A 232 -49.62 -16.56 -17.91
N THR A 233 -49.54 -16.85 -19.22
CA THR A 233 -49.65 -18.21 -19.79
C THR A 233 -48.71 -18.47 -20.99
N LEU A 234 -47.52 -18.99 -20.69
CA LEU A 234 -46.91 -20.06 -21.49
C LEU A 234 -47.50 -21.39 -20.97
N GLU A 235 -47.58 -22.54 -21.65
CA GLU A 235 -47.05 -23.06 -22.92
C GLU A 235 -48.03 -24.20 -23.37
N PRO A 236 -47.96 -24.86 -24.56
CA PRO A 236 -47.11 -26.08 -24.74
C PRO A 236 -46.88 -26.43 -26.27
N PRO A 237 -46.66 -27.69 -26.76
CA PRO A 237 -46.31 -28.98 -26.12
C PRO A 237 -45.20 -29.85 -26.79
N ARG A 238 -44.57 -30.75 -26.01
CA ARG A 238 -44.29 -32.21 -26.29
C ARG A 238 -43.22 -32.77 -25.32
N ARG A 239 -43.22 -34.05 -24.87
CA ARG A 239 -44.28 -35.07 -24.61
C ARG A 239 -43.64 -36.29 -23.88
N ARG A 240 -44.41 -37.03 -23.05
CA ARG A 240 -44.06 -38.20 -22.18
C ARG A 240 -43.16 -37.85 -20.96
N GLY A 241 -43.42 -38.30 -19.71
CA GLY A 241 -44.66 -38.81 -19.09
C GLY A 241 -44.50 -39.99 -18.11
N GLY A 242 -45.27 -40.00 -17.00
CA GLY A 242 -45.55 -41.21 -16.18
C GLY A 242 -45.61 -41.04 -14.65
N GLY A 243 -46.81 -40.86 -14.07
CA GLY A 243 -47.12 -40.95 -12.62
C GLY A 243 -46.53 -39.85 -11.72
N GLY A 244 -47.06 -39.50 -10.54
CA GLY A 244 -48.33 -39.80 -9.85
C GLY A 244 -48.40 -38.95 -8.55
N GLY A 245 -49.55 -38.36 -8.20
CA GLY A 245 -49.68 -37.39 -7.08
C GLY A 245 -50.08 -38.00 -5.72
N PRO A 246 -50.73 -37.26 -4.77
CA PRO A 246 -51.14 -35.84 -4.84
C PRO A 246 -51.03 -34.98 -3.53
N GLY A 247 -51.20 -33.64 -3.67
CA GLY A 247 -51.52 -32.67 -2.58
C GLY A 247 -50.32 -32.12 -1.79
N GLY A 248 -50.29 -30.87 -1.28
CA GLY A 248 -51.16 -29.66 -1.36
C GLY A 248 -50.57 -28.56 -0.45
N GLY A 249 -50.92 -27.26 -0.46
CA GLY A 249 -51.79 -26.43 -1.31
C GLY A 249 -51.85 -24.96 -0.82
N GLY A 250 -52.10 -24.00 -1.72
CA GLY A 250 -52.21 -22.53 -1.44
C GLY A 250 -50.86 -21.76 -1.41
N GLY A 251 -50.75 -20.50 -1.88
CA GLY A 251 -51.69 -19.64 -2.62
C GLY A 251 -51.02 -18.31 -3.09
N GLY A 252 -51.41 -17.77 -4.26
CA GLY A 252 -50.92 -16.48 -4.87
C GLY A 252 -51.92 -15.32 -4.75
N PRO A 253 -51.87 -14.20 -5.56
CA PRO A 253 -51.15 -13.92 -6.83
C PRO A 253 -50.07 -12.78 -6.67
N GLY A 254 -49.66 -11.86 -7.59
CA GLY A 254 -49.97 -11.48 -9.00
C GLY A 254 -49.50 -10.02 -9.35
N GLY A 255 -49.41 -9.47 -10.58
CA GLY A 255 -49.22 -10.00 -11.96
C GLY A 255 -49.80 -9.12 -13.12
N GLY A 256 -49.09 -8.99 -14.27
CA GLY A 256 -49.56 -8.40 -15.57
C GLY A 256 -49.06 -6.97 -15.92
N GLY A 257 -48.96 -6.48 -17.19
CA GLY A 257 -49.17 -7.03 -18.56
C GLY A 257 -49.89 -6.03 -19.52
N GLY A 258 -49.72 -5.90 -20.86
CA GLY A 258 -48.75 -6.41 -21.87
C GLY A 258 -49.25 -6.25 -23.36
N GLY A 259 -48.41 -5.84 -24.35
CA GLY A 259 -48.71 -5.78 -25.82
C GLY A 259 -48.16 -4.56 -26.60
N GLY A 260 -48.13 -4.45 -27.95
CA GLY A 260 -48.43 -5.40 -29.07
C GLY A 260 -48.46 -4.76 -30.51
N TYR A 261 -48.60 -5.58 -31.58
CA TYR A 261 -48.90 -5.27 -33.03
C TYR A 261 -47.82 -4.61 -33.95
N GLY A 262 -47.76 -4.77 -35.30
CA GLY A 262 -48.41 -5.72 -36.26
C GLY A 262 -48.44 -5.30 -37.78
N GLN A 263 -48.47 -6.27 -38.74
CA GLN A 263 -48.80 -6.17 -40.21
C GLN A 263 -47.72 -5.60 -41.20
N GLY A 264 -47.54 -5.96 -42.50
CA GLY A 264 -48.15 -6.93 -43.46
C GLY A 264 -47.31 -7.18 -44.79
N GLY A 265 -47.76 -8.03 -45.75
CA GLY A 265 -47.02 -8.51 -46.97
C GLY A 265 -47.30 -7.75 -48.31
N PRO A 266 -47.23 -8.33 -49.56
CA PRO A 266 -47.09 -9.75 -50.01
C PRO A 266 -46.17 -10.05 -51.27
N GLY A 267 -46.10 -11.30 -51.79
CA GLY A 267 -45.65 -11.63 -53.19
C GLY A 267 -45.02 -13.02 -53.49
N MET A 268 -45.39 -13.68 -54.62
CA MET A 268 -44.92 -14.99 -55.21
C MET A 268 -45.26 -15.01 -56.74
N PRO A 269 -44.76 -15.90 -57.66
CA PRO A 269 -44.47 -17.35 -57.51
C PRO A 269 -43.23 -17.98 -58.27
N VAL A 270 -43.19 -19.32 -58.26
CA VAL A 270 -42.22 -20.40 -58.62
C VAL A 270 -42.06 -20.77 -60.15
N PRO A 271 -41.38 -21.88 -60.61
CA PRO A 271 -39.97 -22.39 -60.48
C PRO A 271 -39.33 -23.02 -61.79
N GLY A 272 -38.09 -23.57 -61.76
CA GLY A 272 -37.72 -24.77 -62.59
C GLY A 272 -36.29 -24.98 -63.18
N MET A 273 -35.69 -26.17 -62.93
CA MET A 273 -34.73 -27.04 -63.68
C MET A 273 -33.45 -26.57 -64.46
N ASP A 274 -32.48 -27.51 -64.54
CA ASP A 274 -31.15 -27.51 -65.22
C ASP A 274 -31.22 -27.82 -66.77
N PRO A 275 -30.11 -28.00 -67.57
CA PRO A 275 -28.65 -27.92 -67.30
C PRO A 275 -27.70 -27.29 -68.40
N ALA A 276 -26.41 -27.09 -68.02
CA ALA A 276 -25.15 -27.25 -68.79
C ALA A 276 -24.67 -26.33 -69.97
N GLY A 277 -23.50 -25.69 -69.79
CA GLY A 277 -22.35 -25.73 -70.74
C GLY A 277 -21.86 -24.44 -71.46
N GLY A 278 -20.55 -24.10 -71.44
CA GLY A 278 -19.93 -23.27 -72.52
C GLY A 278 -18.83 -22.20 -72.27
N ALA A 279 -17.62 -22.56 -71.80
CA ALA A 279 -16.29 -22.01 -72.20
C ALA A 279 -15.90 -20.48 -72.33
N ARG A 280 -14.86 -20.06 -71.57
CA ARG A 280 -13.74 -19.11 -71.90
C ARG A 280 -14.07 -17.58 -72.06
N ARG A 281 -13.19 -16.57 -71.83
CA ARG A 281 -11.74 -16.45 -71.49
C ARG A 281 -11.42 -15.07 -70.82
N GLY A 282 -10.55 -15.02 -69.78
CA GLY A 282 -10.04 -13.77 -69.13
C GLY A 282 -11.04 -13.10 -68.16
N GLY A 283 -10.67 -12.46 -67.04
CA GLY A 283 -9.37 -12.13 -66.44
C GLY A 283 -9.04 -10.64 -66.59
N SER A 284 -8.82 -9.81 -65.56
CA SER A 284 -8.64 -10.03 -64.09
C SER A 284 -9.37 -8.91 -63.29
N ASN A 285 -9.17 -8.53 -62.01
CA ASN A 285 -8.10 -8.71 -61.01
C ASN A 285 -8.61 -8.43 -59.56
N ARG A 286 -7.72 -8.54 -58.56
CA ARG A 286 -7.78 -8.10 -57.14
C ARG A 286 -8.92 -8.62 -56.22
N ARG A 287 -8.48 -9.54 -55.34
CA ARG A 287 -8.80 -9.68 -53.88
C ARG A 287 -10.10 -10.36 -53.41
N ARG A 288 -9.88 -11.62 -52.95
CA ARG A 288 -10.23 -12.17 -51.62
C ARG A 288 -11.66 -12.68 -51.37
N GLY A 289 -11.80 -14.02 -51.26
CA GLY A 289 -12.81 -14.66 -50.39
C GLY A 289 -13.62 -15.79 -51.02
N GLY A 290 -13.11 -17.02 -51.00
CA GLY A 290 -13.83 -18.24 -51.39
C GLY A 290 -13.01 -19.49 -51.08
N GLY A 291 -13.64 -20.65 -50.84
CA GLY A 291 -12.93 -21.87 -50.40
C GLY A 291 -13.70 -23.18 -50.58
N ALA A 292 -13.45 -24.12 -49.67
CA ALA A 292 -14.08 -25.44 -49.50
C ALA A 292 -13.64 -26.63 -50.40
N SER A 293 -13.18 -27.69 -49.72
CA SER A 293 -13.24 -29.12 -50.13
C SER A 293 -12.24 -29.61 -51.21
N ASN A 294 -11.97 -30.92 -51.40
CA ASN A 294 -12.71 -32.10 -50.92
C ASN A 294 -11.87 -33.43 -50.87
N ARG A 295 -12.39 -34.40 -50.08
CA ARG A 295 -12.32 -35.88 -50.20
C ARG A 295 -11.27 -36.72 -49.40
N ARG A 296 -11.87 -37.71 -48.69
CA ARG A 296 -11.38 -39.02 -48.21
C ARG A 296 -10.33 -39.02 -47.09
N GLY A 297 -10.55 -39.70 -45.96
CA GLY A 297 -11.77 -40.43 -45.54
C GLY A 297 -11.63 -41.14 -44.19
N GLY A 298 -12.75 -41.64 -43.65
CA GLY A 298 -12.76 -42.67 -42.59
C GLY A 298 -12.88 -44.08 -43.18
N ARG A 299 -13.14 -45.14 -42.42
CA ARG A 299 -13.37 -45.28 -40.96
C ARG A 299 -13.21 -46.78 -40.63
N GLY A 300 -12.66 -47.16 -39.47
CA GLY A 300 -12.59 -48.57 -39.06
C GLY A 300 -11.83 -48.78 -37.76
N GLY A 301 -12.30 -49.69 -36.92
CA GLY A 301 -11.71 -50.06 -35.64
C GLY A 301 -12.31 -51.37 -35.11
N GLY A 302 -11.78 -51.86 -33.98
CA GLY A 302 -11.94 -53.23 -33.48
C GLY A 302 -10.71 -54.09 -33.86
N ASP A 303 -10.31 -55.10 -33.09
CA ASP A 303 -10.76 -55.51 -31.74
C ASP A 303 -9.62 -56.41 -31.14
N PHE A 304 -9.90 -57.10 -30.03
CA PHE A 304 -9.08 -58.12 -29.37
C PHE A 304 -7.81 -57.71 -28.61
N GLY A 305 -7.75 -58.21 -27.38
CA GLY A 305 -6.60 -58.17 -26.49
C GLY A 305 -5.59 -59.31 -26.75
N PRO A 306 -4.68 -59.57 -25.79
CA PRO A 306 -3.42 -60.28 -26.04
C PRO A 306 -3.58 -61.80 -26.18
N PRO A 307 -2.56 -62.44 -26.77
CA PRO A 307 -1.73 -63.30 -25.92
C PRO A 307 -0.24 -62.98 -26.01
N GLY A 308 0.42 -62.95 -24.85
CA GLY A 308 1.86 -63.10 -24.71
C GLY A 308 2.14 -64.18 -23.67
N GLY A 309 2.60 -65.36 -24.11
CA GLY A 309 2.80 -66.51 -23.23
C GLY A 309 2.96 -67.82 -24.00
N GLY A 310 4.20 -68.21 -24.27
CA GLY A 310 4.55 -69.39 -25.05
C GLY A 310 5.70 -69.08 -26.01
N GLY A 311 6.77 -69.87 -25.96
CA GLY A 311 7.96 -69.69 -26.80
C GLY A 311 8.29 -70.93 -27.61
N GLY A 312 9.23 -70.79 -28.55
CA GLY A 312 9.80 -71.91 -29.31
C GLY A 312 10.05 -71.58 -30.78
N GLY A 313 11.09 -72.20 -31.34
CA GLY A 313 11.37 -72.21 -32.78
C GLY A 313 12.09 -70.96 -33.31
N ALA A 314 13.30 -71.15 -33.84
CA ALA A 314 14.01 -70.12 -34.60
C ALA A 314 13.78 -70.31 -36.10
N SER A 315 13.73 -69.19 -36.83
CA SER A 315 14.09 -69.11 -38.25
C SER A 315 14.87 -67.81 -38.46
N PRO A 316 16.03 -67.83 -39.15
CA PRO A 316 16.83 -66.63 -39.33
C PRO A 316 16.15 -65.65 -40.31
N PHE A 317 16.10 -64.37 -39.95
CA PHE A 317 15.78 -63.30 -40.90
C PHE A 317 16.82 -63.29 -42.02
N ARG A 318 16.40 -63.00 -43.25
CA ARG A 318 17.34 -62.88 -44.38
C ARG A 318 18.15 -61.58 -44.21
N GLU A 319 19.37 -61.56 -44.74
CA GLU A 319 20.23 -60.37 -44.69
C GLU A 319 19.55 -59.13 -45.29
N GLN A 320 18.70 -59.31 -46.31
CA GLN A 320 17.89 -58.23 -46.88
C GLN A 320 16.88 -57.64 -45.89
N ASP A 321 16.22 -58.46 -45.05
CA ASP A 321 15.31 -57.97 -44.00
C ASP A 321 16.08 -57.18 -42.92
N LEU A 322 17.30 -57.61 -42.61
CA LEU A 322 18.18 -56.93 -41.65
C LEU A 322 18.68 -55.59 -42.20
N VAL A 323 19.11 -55.55 -43.46
CA VAL A 323 19.57 -54.32 -44.13
C VAL A 323 18.42 -53.31 -44.32
N GLU A 324 17.21 -53.74 -44.69
CA GLU A 324 16.07 -52.81 -44.79
C GLU A 324 15.66 -52.27 -43.40
N ARG A 325 15.66 -53.13 -42.37
CA ARG A 325 15.38 -52.75 -40.98
C ARG A 325 16.43 -51.77 -40.44
N GLU A 326 17.70 -51.97 -40.75
CA GLU A 326 18.79 -51.08 -40.40
C GLU A 326 18.69 -49.74 -41.15
N ALA A 327 18.38 -49.76 -42.46
CA ALA A 327 18.13 -48.55 -43.26
C ALA A 327 16.94 -47.73 -42.73
N ARG A 328 15.88 -48.38 -42.22
CA ARG A 328 14.77 -47.72 -41.51
C ARG A 328 15.23 -47.09 -40.20
N LEU A 329 15.99 -47.83 -39.37
CA LEU A 329 16.51 -47.34 -38.09
C LEU A 329 17.50 -46.17 -38.24
N LEU A 330 18.35 -46.16 -39.27
CA LEU A 330 19.22 -45.02 -39.59
C LEU A 330 18.42 -43.76 -39.94
N ARG A 331 17.27 -43.90 -40.63
CA ARG A 331 16.43 -42.75 -41.04
C ARG A 331 15.51 -42.24 -39.93
N SER A 332 15.13 -43.06 -38.95
CA SER A 332 14.28 -42.64 -37.82
C SER A 332 15.04 -42.14 -36.57
N GLY A 333 16.38 -42.12 -36.59
CA GLY A 333 17.25 -41.69 -35.48
C GLY A 333 17.29 -40.17 -35.21
N GLY A 334 16.13 -39.51 -35.18
CA GLY A 334 16.02 -38.05 -35.14
C GLY A 334 16.50 -37.36 -33.85
N PHE A 335 16.91 -36.10 -34.01
CA PHE A 335 17.17 -35.09 -32.95
C PHE A 335 18.24 -35.44 -31.88
N MET A 336 17.96 -36.35 -30.95
CA MET A 336 18.77 -36.56 -29.74
C MET A 336 20.21 -37.01 -30.01
N LYS A 337 20.46 -37.73 -31.11
CA LYS A 337 21.82 -38.18 -31.45
C LYS A 337 22.68 -37.06 -32.06
N ARG A 338 22.09 -36.10 -32.78
CA ARG A 338 22.81 -34.89 -33.28
C ARG A 338 23.24 -34.00 -32.13
N LYS A 339 22.32 -33.59 -31.25
CA LYS A 339 22.65 -32.72 -30.11
C LYS A 339 23.73 -33.31 -29.20
N ARG A 340 23.79 -34.65 -29.06
CA ARG A 340 24.84 -35.37 -28.31
C ARG A 340 26.15 -35.56 -29.09
N GLN A 341 26.17 -35.43 -30.41
CA GLN A 341 27.39 -35.40 -31.24
C GLN A 341 27.93 -33.98 -31.44
N GLU A 342 27.06 -32.96 -31.47
CA GLU A 342 27.45 -31.54 -31.48
C GLU A 342 28.13 -31.18 -30.15
N ALA A 343 27.52 -31.53 -29.01
CA ALA A 343 28.14 -31.39 -27.69
C ALA A 343 29.47 -32.17 -27.54
N LYS A 344 29.66 -33.29 -28.29
CA LYS A 344 30.95 -34.01 -28.33
C LYS A 344 31.96 -33.43 -29.32
N ARG A 345 31.54 -32.73 -30.36
CA ARG A 345 32.43 -32.04 -31.31
C ARG A 345 32.96 -30.73 -30.74
N GLN A 346 32.12 -29.96 -30.04
CA GLN A 346 32.56 -28.76 -29.32
C GLN A 346 33.56 -29.12 -28.20
N GLY A 347 33.38 -30.27 -27.54
CA GLY A 347 34.32 -30.79 -26.53
C GLY A 347 35.61 -31.45 -27.05
N GLN A 348 35.95 -31.36 -28.35
CA GLN A 348 37.16 -31.99 -28.91
C GLN A 348 38.03 -31.07 -29.79
N HIS A 349 37.84 -29.75 -29.69
CA HIS A 349 38.86 -28.75 -30.06
C HIS A 349 39.40 -28.00 -28.83
N ALA A 350 39.49 -28.68 -27.69
CA ALA A 350 40.44 -28.28 -26.66
C ALA A 350 41.86 -28.43 -27.24
N GLY A 351 42.54 -27.30 -27.46
CA GLY A 351 43.90 -27.28 -27.99
C GLY A 351 44.89 -28.01 -27.08
N LYS A 352 46.07 -28.34 -27.63
CA LYS A 352 47.24 -28.60 -26.78
C LYS A 352 47.45 -27.36 -25.91
N GLY A 353 47.73 -27.53 -24.62
CA GLY A 353 48.03 -26.39 -23.74
C GLY A 353 49.17 -25.55 -24.30
N GLN A 354 48.87 -24.32 -24.70
CA GLN A 354 49.86 -23.26 -24.76
C GLN A 354 50.19 -22.83 -23.33
N SER A 355 51.38 -22.30 -23.14
CA SER A 355 51.77 -21.63 -21.89
C SER A 355 50.85 -20.43 -21.62
N PRO A 356 50.63 -20.05 -20.35
CA PRO A 356 49.84 -18.88 -19.98
C PRO A 356 50.62 -17.59 -20.33
N ALA A 357 50.55 -17.17 -21.59
CA ALA A 357 51.30 -16.03 -22.13
C ALA A 357 50.65 -15.34 -23.34
N ASP A 358 49.69 -15.98 -24.03
CA ASP A 358 49.09 -15.50 -25.30
C ASP A 358 47.55 -15.42 -25.22
N LEU A 359 47.01 -14.82 -24.17
CA LEU A 359 45.62 -14.35 -24.13
C LEU A 359 45.64 -12.82 -24.09
N GLY A 360 45.07 -12.19 -25.12
CA GLY A 360 44.75 -10.76 -25.07
C GLY A 360 43.60 -10.50 -24.08
N PRO A 361 43.36 -9.24 -23.70
CA PRO A 361 42.44 -8.88 -22.64
C PRO A 361 41.04 -9.48 -22.85
N VAL A 362 40.54 -10.14 -21.80
CA VAL A 362 39.25 -10.83 -21.85
C VAL A 362 38.15 -9.79 -21.69
N LYS A 363 37.38 -9.58 -22.76
CA LYS A 363 36.29 -8.60 -22.78
C LYS A 363 35.03 -9.15 -22.10
N ILE A 364 34.56 -8.43 -21.08
CA ILE A 364 33.33 -8.73 -20.33
C ILE A 364 32.41 -7.52 -20.34
N GLN A 365 31.11 -7.76 -20.19
CA GLN A 365 30.04 -6.77 -20.25
C GLN A 365 29.25 -6.72 -18.95
N GLU A 366 29.14 -5.53 -18.34
CA GLU A 366 28.40 -5.30 -17.09
C GLU A 366 26.88 -5.17 -17.31
N PRO A 367 26.04 -5.67 -16.38
CA PRO A 367 26.38 -6.46 -15.19
C PRO A 367 26.64 -7.94 -15.52
N PHE A 368 27.56 -8.58 -14.77
CA PHE A 368 27.89 -10.00 -14.93
C PHE A 368 27.95 -10.73 -13.58
N THR A 369 27.60 -12.03 -13.57
CA THR A 369 27.73 -12.86 -12.36
C THR A 369 29.07 -13.60 -12.34
N ILE A 370 29.45 -14.14 -11.18
CA ILE A 370 30.66 -14.98 -11.02
C ILE A 370 30.65 -16.22 -11.95
N LYS A 371 29.46 -16.73 -12.29
CA LYS A 371 29.26 -17.79 -13.30
C LYS A 371 29.64 -17.33 -14.70
N ASP A 372 29.37 -16.08 -15.05
CA ASP A 372 29.63 -15.53 -16.38
C ASP A 372 31.09 -15.07 -16.51
N LEU A 373 31.65 -14.51 -15.43
CA LEU A 373 33.10 -14.34 -15.25
C LEU A 373 33.84 -15.66 -15.48
N SER A 374 33.40 -16.73 -14.79
CA SER A 374 33.97 -18.08 -14.93
C SER A 374 33.84 -18.66 -16.36
N ALA A 375 32.78 -18.29 -17.08
CA ALA A 375 32.58 -18.72 -18.47
C ALA A 375 33.46 -17.94 -19.48
N ALA A 376 33.78 -16.67 -19.18
CA ALA A 376 34.60 -15.80 -20.03
C ALA A 376 36.11 -15.99 -19.79
N THR A 377 36.56 -16.06 -18.53
CA THR A 377 37.98 -16.20 -18.18
C THR A 377 38.45 -17.65 -18.08
N GLY A 378 37.53 -18.62 -18.02
CA GLY A 378 37.83 -20.05 -17.92
C GLY A 378 38.29 -20.52 -16.53
N VAL A 379 38.52 -19.60 -15.58
CA VAL A 379 38.73 -19.91 -14.16
C VAL A 379 37.44 -20.50 -13.59
N LYS A 380 37.51 -21.48 -12.67
CA LYS A 380 36.28 -22.12 -12.15
C LYS A 380 35.57 -21.18 -11.16
N ALA A 381 34.25 -21.08 -11.24
CA ALA A 381 33.44 -20.30 -10.29
C ALA A 381 33.73 -20.65 -8.82
N ALA A 382 34.05 -21.92 -8.50
CA ALA A 382 34.42 -22.34 -7.16
C ALA A 382 35.80 -21.83 -6.69
N GLU A 383 36.71 -21.49 -7.61
CA GLU A 383 38.01 -20.88 -7.33
C GLU A 383 37.87 -19.36 -7.14
N ILE A 384 36.99 -18.72 -7.92
CA ILE A 384 36.62 -17.30 -7.79
C ILE A 384 35.88 -17.04 -6.45
N VAL A 385 34.83 -17.81 -6.15
CA VAL A 385 34.08 -17.71 -4.87
C VAL A 385 35.02 -17.96 -3.67
N LYS A 386 36.02 -18.83 -3.81
CA LYS A 386 37.00 -19.07 -2.74
C LYS A 386 37.92 -17.87 -2.49
N LYS A 387 38.30 -17.11 -3.51
CA LYS A 387 39.09 -15.87 -3.33
C LYS A 387 38.26 -14.78 -2.66
N LEU A 388 37.06 -14.49 -3.18
CA LEU A 388 36.10 -13.57 -2.55
C LEU A 388 35.90 -13.88 -1.07
N PHE A 389 35.72 -15.15 -0.71
CA PHE A 389 35.58 -15.58 0.68
C PHE A 389 36.83 -15.34 1.54
N LEU A 390 38.05 -15.48 0.99
CA LEU A 390 39.30 -15.16 1.69
C LEU A 390 39.48 -13.65 1.91
N GLU A 391 38.86 -12.84 1.06
CA GLU A 391 38.82 -11.37 1.16
C GLU A 391 37.64 -10.87 2.02
N GLY A 392 36.84 -11.78 2.61
CA GLY A 392 35.69 -11.48 3.45
C GLY A 392 34.35 -11.29 2.71
N ILE A 393 34.34 -11.36 1.38
CA ILE A 393 33.15 -11.17 0.55
C ILE A 393 32.40 -12.51 0.40
N MET A 394 31.26 -12.65 1.09
CA MET A 394 30.41 -13.84 1.02
C MET A 394 29.56 -13.86 -0.27
N ALA A 395 30.18 -14.26 -1.38
CA ALA A 395 29.55 -14.37 -2.69
C ALA A 395 29.01 -15.78 -3.01
N THR A 396 28.12 -15.88 -4.01
CA THR A 396 27.64 -17.18 -4.53
C THR A 396 27.87 -17.25 -6.04
N ILE A 397 27.75 -18.45 -6.64
CA ILE A 397 28.01 -18.64 -8.09
C ILE A 397 27.14 -17.72 -8.98
N ASN A 398 25.95 -17.31 -8.50
CA ASN A 398 25.02 -16.47 -9.25
C ASN A 398 24.95 -15.01 -8.74
N SER A 399 25.75 -14.60 -7.73
CA SER A 399 25.78 -13.18 -7.38
C SER A 399 26.54 -12.40 -8.44
N GLY A 400 26.11 -11.15 -8.65
CA GLY A 400 26.94 -10.15 -9.31
C GLY A 400 28.27 -9.98 -8.57
N ILE A 401 29.25 -9.44 -9.27
CA ILE A 401 30.54 -9.02 -8.73
C ILE A 401 30.84 -7.64 -9.30
N ASP A 402 31.33 -6.75 -8.44
CA ASP A 402 31.75 -5.40 -8.83
C ASP A 402 32.96 -5.45 -9.79
N SER A 403 33.06 -4.52 -10.73
CA SER A 403 34.01 -4.63 -11.83
C SER A 403 35.45 -4.32 -11.42
N GLU A 404 35.67 -3.40 -10.47
CA GLU A 404 36.97 -3.19 -9.83
C GLU A 404 37.45 -4.50 -9.15
N LYS A 405 36.58 -5.12 -8.34
CA LYS A 405 36.88 -6.36 -7.63
C LYS A 405 37.05 -7.56 -8.57
N ALA A 406 36.30 -7.60 -9.67
CA ALA A 406 36.46 -8.62 -10.70
C ALA A 406 37.81 -8.50 -11.43
N GLN A 407 38.24 -7.28 -11.75
CA GLN A 407 39.56 -7.01 -12.33
C GLN A 407 40.67 -7.43 -11.36
N GLU A 408 40.63 -6.98 -10.11
CA GLU A 408 41.63 -7.33 -9.07
C GLU A 408 41.81 -8.85 -8.92
N ILE A 409 40.71 -9.60 -8.78
CA ILE A 409 40.76 -11.06 -8.59
C ILE A 409 41.28 -11.76 -9.85
N MET A 410 41.02 -11.24 -11.06
CA MET A 410 41.53 -11.81 -12.31
C MET A 410 43.00 -11.43 -12.59
N MET A 411 43.47 -10.26 -12.13
CA MET A 411 44.91 -9.93 -12.13
C MET A 411 45.70 -10.98 -11.33
N GLU A 412 45.19 -11.44 -10.19
CA GLU A 412 45.78 -12.55 -9.42
C GLU A 412 45.63 -13.96 -10.08
N PHE A 413 45.13 -14.04 -11.31
CA PHE A 413 45.16 -15.25 -12.16
C PHE A 413 45.95 -15.00 -13.48
N ASP A 414 46.69 -13.89 -13.57
CA ASP A 414 47.36 -13.41 -14.79
C ASP A 414 46.39 -13.16 -15.97
N ILE A 415 45.15 -12.73 -15.69
CA ILE A 415 44.12 -12.44 -16.70
C ILE A 415 43.75 -10.95 -16.64
N GLU A 416 44.13 -10.21 -17.69
CA GLU A 416 43.70 -8.84 -17.91
C GLU A 416 42.23 -8.82 -18.35
N LEU A 417 41.38 -8.14 -17.58
CA LEU A 417 39.96 -7.92 -17.91
C LEU A 417 39.76 -6.54 -18.51
N ASP A 418 39.21 -6.51 -19.72
CA ASP A 418 38.75 -5.29 -20.39
C ASP A 418 37.22 -5.25 -20.21
N VAL A 419 36.80 -4.67 -19.09
CA VAL A 419 35.39 -4.58 -18.73
C VAL A 419 34.79 -3.37 -19.44
N THR A 420 33.89 -3.63 -20.38
CA THR A 420 33.11 -2.58 -21.04
C THR A 420 31.71 -2.55 -20.45
N GLU A 421 31.28 -1.42 -19.90
CA GLU A 421 29.88 -1.22 -19.52
C GLU A 421 28.93 -1.63 -20.65
N ALA A 422 28.02 -2.56 -20.40
CA ALA A 422 27.07 -2.97 -21.43
C ALA A 422 25.91 -1.98 -21.46
N GLN A 423 26.15 -0.80 -22.05
CA GLN A 423 25.17 0.27 -22.23
C GLN A 423 23.79 -0.33 -22.51
N SER A 424 22.85 -0.15 -21.59
CA SER A 424 21.51 -0.70 -21.70
C SER A 424 20.78 -0.14 -22.92
N ALA A 425 19.72 -0.82 -23.37
CA ALA A 425 18.85 -0.28 -24.41
C ALA A 425 18.19 1.05 -23.96
N GLU A 426 18.04 1.27 -22.66
CA GLU A 426 17.65 2.55 -22.04
C GLU A 426 18.75 3.62 -22.25
N GLN A 427 19.98 3.38 -21.77
CA GLN A 427 21.12 4.32 -21.94
C GLN A 427 21.45 4.59 -23.42
N LYS A 428 21.30 3.61 -24.31
CA LYS A 428 21.48 3.78 -25.77
C LYS A 428 20.38 4.63 -26.41
N VAL A 429 19.18 4.65 -25.83
CA VAL A 429 18.13 5.59 -26.23
C VAL A 429 18.47 6.98 -25.68
N GLU A 430 18.82 7.10 -24.41
CA GLU A 430 19.22 8.36 -23.76
C GLU A 430 20.38 9.06 -24.48
N GLN A 431 21.49 8.38 -24.73
CA GLN A 431 22.63 8.92 -25.49
C GLN A 431 22.23 9.32 -26.92
N SER A 432 21.33 8.56 -27.57
CA SER A 432 20.82 8.95 -28.91
C SER A 432 19.92 10.20 -28.91
N PHE A 433 19.60 10.74 -27.74
CA PHE A 433 18.96 12.04 -27.54
C PHE A 433 19.94 13.13 -27.09
N GLU A 434 21.06 12.76 -26.45
CA GLU A 434 22.13 13.68 -26.03
C GLU A 434 23.08 14.01 -27.18
N ASP A 435 23.50 13.01 -27.96
CA ASP A 435 24.36 13.13 -29.16
C ASP A 435 23.61 13.74 -30.38
N ARG A 436 22.38 14.23 -30.22
CA ARG A 436 21.53 14.67 -31.34
C ARG A 436 21.78 16.14 -31.68
N GLU A 437 21.86 16.44 -32.98
CA GLU A 437 21.73 17.81 -33.45
C GLU A 437 20.28 18.30 -33.21
N ALA A 438 20.11 19.45 -32.55
CA ALA A 438 18.80 20.07 -32.36
C ALA A 438 18.23 20.52 -33.71
N VAL A 439 16.92 20.31 -33.91
CA VAL A 439 16.26 20.58 -35.20
C VAL A 439 15.70 22.01 -35.27
N ASP A 440 15.17 22.51 -34.14
CA ASP A 440 14.57 23.83 -34.01
C ASP A 440 14.86 24.37 -32.59
N GLU A 441 16.12 24.70 -32.32
CA GLU A 441 16.57 25.20 -31.02
C GLU A 441 16.08 26.65 -30.79
N GLN A 442 15.23 26.85 -29.79
CA GLN A 442 14.69 28.15 -29.43
C GLN A 442 14.76 28.38 -27.91
N ALA A 443 14.78 29.65 -27.50
CA ALA A 443 14.72 30.03 -26.08
C ALA A 443 13.34 29.69 -25.48
N ARG A 444 13.32 29.00 -24.35
CA ARG A 444 12.11 28.59 -23.63
C ARG A 444 11.96 29.29 -22.29
N GLY A 445 10.73 29.39 -21.80
CA GLY A 445 10.48 29.78 -20.42
C GLY A 445 10.91 28.70 -19.41
N PRO A 446 10.96 29.06 -18.12
CA PRO A 446 11.43 28.17 -17.06
C PRO A 446 10.35 27.19 -16.61
N VAL A 447 10.79 26.02 -16.17
CA VAL A 447 10.01 25.11 -15.34
C VAL A 447 10.38 25.37 -13.88
N VAL A 448 9.38 25.60 -13.03
CA VAL A 448 9.55 26.20 -11.70
C VAL A 448 8.87 25.35 -10.63
N THR A 449 9.62 24.77 -9.69
CA THR A 449 9.02 24.08 -8.53
C THR A 449 8.72 25.06 -7.42
N ILE A 450 7.54 24.97 -6.78
CA ILE A 450 7.24 25.74 -5.57
C ILE A 450 7.45 24.91 -4.29
N MET A 451 8.36 25.36 -3.42
CA MET A 451 8.77 24.72 -2.18
C MET A 451 8.54 25.60 -0.95
N GLY A 452 8.82 25.07 0.25
CA GLY A 452 8.53 25.69 1.54
C GLY A 452 7.59 24.88 2.42
N HIS A 453 7.45 25.33 3.67
CA HIS A 453 6.69 24.72 4.75
C HIS A 453 5.17 24.62 4.48
N VAL A 454 4.48 23.81 5.28
CA VAL A 454 3.01 23.81 5.42
C VAL A 454 2.53 25.21 5.86
N ASP A 455 1.30 25.58 5.50
CA ASP A 455 0.63 26.85 5.82
C ASP A 455 1.34 28.17 5.43
N HIS A 456 2.49 28.10 4.76
CA HIS A 456 3.12 29.24 4.08
C HIS A 456 2.34 29.72 2.83
N GLY A 457 1.23 29.07 2.48
CA GLY A 457 0.31 29.49 1.42
C GLY A 457 0.76 29.17 0.00
N LYS A 458 1.57 28.11 -0.20
CA LYS A 458 2.07 27.68 -1.52
C LYS A 458 0.94 27.44 -2.52
N THR A 459 -0.01 26.56 -2.18
CA THR A 459 -1.17 26.23 -3.01
C THR A 459 -2.04 27.46 -3.27
N SER A 460 -2.18 28.35 -2.27
CA SER A 460 -2.92 29.62 -2.41
C SER A 460 -2.25 30.61 -3.39
N LEU A 461 -0.91 30.67 -3.40
CA LEU A 461 -0.13 31.48 -4.33
C LEU A 461 -0.27 30.92 -5.76
N LEU A 462 -0.16 29.60 -5.91
CA LEU A 462 -0.36 28.88 -7.18
C LEU A 462 -1.79 29.03 -7.72
N ASP A 463 -2.81 28.97 -6.86
CA ASP A 463 -4.21 29.24 -7.24
C ASP A 463 -4.39 30.65 -7.79
N LYS A 464 -3.82 31.64 -7.10
CA LYS A 464 -3.88 33.04 -7.51
C LYS A 464 -3.17 33.27 -8.84
N ILE A 465 -2.02 32.63 -9.06
CA ILE A 465 -1.30 32.59 -10.34
C ILE A 465 -2.14 31.93 -11.45
N ARG A 466 -2.72 30.74 -11.16
CA ARG A 466 -3.54 29.95 -12.11
C ARG A 466 -4.91 30.57 -12.40
N ASN A 467 -5.32 31.59 -11.63
CA ASN A 467 -6.70 32.09 -11.56
C ASN A 467 -7.71 30.97 -11.25
N ALA A 468 -7.31 30.04 -10.37
CA ALA A 468 -8.08 28.89 -9.92
C ALA A 468 -8.41 29.00 -8.42
N ASN A 469 -9.04 27.95 -7.87
CA ASN A 469 -9.35 27.81 -6.46
C ASN A 469 -9.38 26.32 -6.08
N VAL A 470 -8.23 25.66 -6.24
CA VAL A 470 -7.96 24.25 -5.96
C VAL A 470 -7.84 24.02 -4.45
N ALA A 471 -7.17 24.90 -3.72
CA ALA A 471 -6.96 24.76 -2.28
C ALA A 471 -8.27 24.71 -1.46
N ALA A 472 -9.33 25.38 -1.93
CA ALA A 472 -10.67 25.29 -1.31
C ALA A 472 -11.49 24.05 -1.74
N GLY A 473 -10.99 23.27 -2.71
CA GLY A 473 -11.59 22.03 -3.19
C GLY A 473 -10.83 20.75 -2.77
N GLU A 474 -9.57 20.87 -2.37
CA GLU A 474 -8.76 19.75 -1.86
C GLU A 474 -9.14 19.36 -0.43
N ALA A 475 -9.15 18.05 -0.16
CA ALA A 475 -9.40 17.53 1.18
C ALA A 475 -8.27 17.93 2.14
N GLY A 476 -8.65 18.49 3.29
CA GLY A 476 -7.71 19.07 4.25
C GLY A 476 -7.10 20.42 3.83
N GLY A 477 -7.40 20.94 2.63
CA GLY A 477 -6.87 22.21 2.13
C GLY A 477 -5.38 22.19 1.76
N ILE A 478 -4.83 21.00 1.45
CA ILE A 478 -3.41 20.79 1.19
C ILE A 478 -3.16 20.02 -0.11
N THR A 479 -2.18 20.48 -0.91
CA THR A 479 -1.65 19.71 -2.04
C THR A 479 -1.07 18.39 -1.54
N GLN A 480 -1.57 17.25 -2.05
CA GLN A 480 -1.10 15.90 -1.66
C GLN A 480 -0.61 15.03 -2.84
N ALA A 481 -0.61 15.56 -4.06
CA ALA A 481 -0.07 14.92 -5.28
C ALA A 481 0.74 15.93 -6.10
N THR A 482 1.70 15.46 -6.91
CA THR A 482 2.53 16.35 -7.74
C THR A 482 1.74 16.77 -8.98
N SER A 483 1.57 18.08 -9.20
CA SER A 483 0.85 18.59 -10.37
C SER A 483 1.67 19.64 -11.12
N ALA A 484 1.45 19.76 -12.43
CA ALA A 484 2.11 20.76 -13.26
C ALA A 484 1.11 21.46 -14.19
N PHE A 485 1.26 22.78 -14.33
CA PHE A 485 0.39 23.62 -15.16
C PHE A 485 1.16 24.79 -15.76
N LYS A 486 0.60 25.43 -16.80
CA LYS A 486 1.29 26.53 -17.50
C LYS A 486 0.55 27.87 -17.47
N VAL A 487 1.36 28.92 -17.38
CA VAL A 487 0.95 30.31 -17.15
C VAL A 487 1.56 31.19 -18.25
N PRO A 488 0.74 31.84 -19.10
CA PRO A 488 1.24 32.84 -20.02
C PRO A 488 1.61 34.11 -19.25
N VAL A 489 2.78 34.67 -19.57
CA VAL A 489 3.36 35.88 -18.98
C VAL A 489 3.70 36.84 -20.11
N MET A 490 3.28 38.10 -19.99
CA MET A 490 3.61 39.14 -20.97
C MET A 490 4.88 39.87 -20.52
N VAL A 491 5.98 39.74 -21.25
CA VAL A 491 7.22 40.48 -20.99
C VAL A 491 7.50 41.43 -22.15
N GLY A 492 7.26 42.72 -21.91
CA GLY A 492 7.27 43.73 -22.96
C GLY A 492 6.12 43.54 -23.95
N GLU A 493 6.44 43.21 -25.21
CA GLU A 493 5.47 42.90 -26.26
C GLU A 493 5.37 41.39 -26.57
N GLU A 494 6.16 40.54 -25.90
CA GLU A 494 6.19 39.08 -26.14
C GLU A 494 5.35 38.31 -25.11
N GLU A 495 4.62 37.30 -25.57
CA GLU A 495 3.95 36.30 -24.73
C GLU A 495 4.91 35.12 -24.51
N ARG A 496 5.30 34.90 -23.26
CA ARG A 496 6.17 33.82 -22.77
C ARG A 496 5.35 32.85 -21.90
N GLU A 497 5.83 31.64 -21.66
CA GLU A 497 5.13 30.65 -20.84
C GLU A 497 6.01 30.14 -19.69
N VAL A 498 5.56 30.34 -18.45
CA VAL A 498 6.16 29.74 -17.24
C VAL A 498 5.40 28.46 -16.88
N VAL A 499 6.12 27.37 -16.64
CA VAL A 499 5.53 26.10 -16.19
C VAL A 499 5.76 25.94 -14.70
N PHE A 500 4.70 25.82 -13.92
CA PHE A 500 4.80 25.55 -12.48
C PHE A 500 4.64 24.07 -12.17
N VAL A 501 5.42 23.59 -11.22
CA VAL A 501 5.30 22.27 -10.57
C VAL A 501 4.97 22.48 -9.10
N ASP A 502 3.78 22.06 -8.67
CA ASP A 502 3.38 22.08 -7.26
C ASP A 502 3.90 20.82 -6.56
N THR A 503 4.46 20.99 -5.36
CA THR A 503 4.97 19.89 -4.53
C THR A 503 4.41 19.96 -3.10
N PRO A 504 3.89 18.86 -2.53
CA PRO A 504 3.38 18.85 -1.17
C PRO A 504 4.39 19.35 -0.11
N GLY A 505 3.91 20.21 0.80
CA GLY A 505 4.76 20.84 1.82
C GLY A 505 5.08 19.96 3.04
N HIS A 506 4.22 18.99 3.36
CA HIS A 506 4.38 18.14 4.55
C HIS A 506 5.62 17.23 4.45
N GLU A 507 6.35 17.13 5.57
CA GLU A 507 7.51 16.26 5.80
C GLU A 507 7.46 14.90 5.07
N ALA A 508 6.37 14.12 5.18
CA ALA A 508 6.21 12.82 4.52
C ALA A 508 6.57 12.81 3.02
N PHE A 509 6.36 13.93 2.33
CA PHE A 509 6.58 14.10 0.91
C PHE A 509 8.00 14.58 0.53
N THR A 510 9.01 14.40 1.40
CA THR A 510 10.44 14.68 1.10
C THR A 510 10.90 14.09 -0.23
N ALA A 511 10.47 12.87 -0.56
CA ALA A 511 10.75 12.23 -1.85
C ALA A 511 10.14 13.02 -3.04
N MET A 512 8.92 13.55 -2.90
CA MET A 512 8.31 14.41 -3.93
C MET A 512 9.04 15.75 -4.07
N ARG A 513 9.44 16.39 -2.96
CA ARG A 513 10.26 17.62 -3.01
C ARG A 513 11.57 17.40 -3.76
N SER A 514 12.29 16.33 -3.44
CA SER A 514 13.55 15.97 -4.12
C SER A 514 13.35 15.67 -5.62
N ARG A 515 12.25 15.00 -6.00
CA ARG A 515 11.90 14.80 -7.43
C ARG A 515 11.57 16.12 -8.13
N GLY A 516 10.82 17.02 -7.47
CA GLY A 516 10.50 18.34 -8.01
C GLY A 516 11.77 19.14 -8.34
N ALA A 517 12.70 19.24 -7.39
CA ALA A 517 13.98 19.94 -7.59
C ALA A 517 14.70 19.47 -8.86
N ASN A 518 14.87 18.15 -9.03
CA ASN A 518 15.63 17.56 -10.15
C ASN A 518 14.96 17.72 -11.53
N VAL A 519 13.72 18.21 -11.61
CA VAL A 519 12.95 18.36 -12.86
C VAL A 519 12.85 19.81 -13.33
N THR A 520 13.24 20.78 -12.48
CA THR A 520 12.96 22.21 -12.69
C THR A 520 14.20 23.08 -12.75
N ASP A 521 14.16 24.09 -13.62
CA ASP A 521 15.27 25.02 -13.87
C ASP A 521 15.43 26.07 -12.75
N ILE A 522 14.35 26.35 -12.01
CA ILE A 522 14.30 27.34 -10.91
C ILE A 522 13.41 26.79 -9.77
N ILE A 523 13.72 27.10 -8.52
CA ILE A 523 12.87 26.81 -7.36
C ILE A 523 12.38 28.12 -6.71
N VAL A 524 11.06 28.24 -6.52
CA VAL A 524 10.45 29.30 -5.71
C VAL A 524 10.30 28.81 -4.28
N LEU A 525 11.05 29.41 -3.35
CA LEU A 525 10.95 29.11 -1.93
C LEU A 525 9.93 30.06 -1.27
N VAL A 526 8.78 29.53 -0.86
CA VAL A 526 7.75 30.32 -0.19
C VAL A 526 8.02 30.38 1.31
N VAL A 527 8.29 31.59 1.79
CA VAL A 527 8.52 31.91 3.21
C VAL A 527 7.40 32.84 3.64
N ALA A 528 6.72 32.57 4.75
CA ALA A 528 5.64 33.44 5.20
C ALA A 528 6.16 34.55 6.12
N ALA A 529 5.61 35.76 6.00
CA ALA A 529 6.06 36.94 6.75
C ALA A 529 5.72 36.88 8.26
N ASP A 530 4.69 36.13 8.65
CA ASP A 530 4.34 35.84 10.05
C ASP A 530 5.29 34.80 10.68
N ASP A 531 5.54 33.70 9.98
CA ASP A 531 6.29 32.54 10.49
C ASP A 531 7.82 32.70 10.36
N GLY A 532 8.30 33.08 9.17
CA GLY A 532 9.72 33.11 8.82
C GLY A 532 10.29 31.75 8.40
N VAL A 533 11.58 31.52 8.67
CA VAL A 533 12.24 30.26 8.27
C VAL A 533 11.94 29.14 9.26
N MET A 534 11.34 28.05 8.77
CA MET A 534 10.93 26.86 9.51
C MET A 534 11.70 25.60 9.05
N PRO A 535 11.73 24.49 9.81
CA PRO A 535 12.53 23.31 9.46
C PRO A 535 12.31 22.74 8.04
N GLN A 536 11.06 22.65 7.58
CA GLN A 536 10.75 22.20 6.20
C GLN A 536 11.17 23.22 5.12
N THR A 537 11.34 24.49 5.48
CA THR A 537 11.99 25.49 4.62
C THR A 537 13.48 25.18 4.50
N ILE A 538 14.15 24.82 5.60
CA ILE A 538 15.58 24.42 5.59
C ILE A 538 15.78 23.14 4.77
N GLU A 539 14.91 22.14 4.90
CA GLU A 539 14.89 20.96 4.00
C GLU A 539 14.76 21.36 2.54
N SER A 540 13.83 22.26 2.22
CA SER A 540 13.61 22.76 0.85
C SER A 540 14.86 23.44 0.27
N ILE A 541 15.55 24.24 1.09
CA ILE A 541 16.84 24.86 0.73
C ILE A 541 17.91 23.77 0.47
N ASN A 542 17.98 22.75 1.31
CA ASN A 542 18.94 21.66 1.16
C ASN A 542 18.68 20.83 -0.11
N HIS A 543 17.42 20.55 -0.47
CA HIS A 543 17.08 19.89 -1.73
C HIS A 543 17.44 20.75 -2.96
N ALA A 544 17.14 22.04 -2.93
CA ALA A 544 17.49 22.97 -4.01
C ALA A 544 19.02 23.04 -4.23
N LYS A 545 19.80 23.18 -3.14
CA LYS A 545 21.26 23.17 -3.17
C LYS A 545 21.82 21.82 -3.66
N ALA A 546 21.25 20.69 -3.23
CA ALA A 546 21.69 19.37 -3.65
C ALA A 546 21.40 19.08 -5.14
N ALA A 547 20.34 19.67 -5.70
CA ALA A 547 20.04 19.62 -7.13
C ALA A 547 20.85 20.64 -7.96
N GLY A 548 21.51 21.61 -7.33
CA GLY A 548 22.23 22.70 -8.00
C GLY A 548 21.33 23.75 -8.65
N VAL A 549 20.05 23.84 -8.24
CA VAL A 549 19.03 24.65 -8.89
C VAL A 549 18.92 26.03 -8.21
N PRO A 550 18.89 27.15 -8.97
CA PRO A 550 18.77 28.49 -8.42
C PRO A 550 17.45 28.73 -7.69
N ILE A 551 17.49 29.56 -6.64
CA ILE A 551 16.38 29.81 -5.72
C ILE A 551 15.93 31.27 -5.84
N VAL A 552 14.63 31.47 -6.03
CA VAL A 552 13.95 32.76 -5.88
C VAL A 552 13.06 32.67 -4.63
N VAL A 553 13.09 33.66 -3.74
CA VAL A 553 12.30 33.64 -2.50
C VAL A 553 11.01 34.45 -2.67
N ALA A 554 9.87 33.81 -2.47
CA ALA A 554 8.57 34.48 -2.39
C ALA A 554 8.21 34.68 -0.91
N LEU A 555 8.39 35.90 -0.40
CA LEU A 555 7.98 36.28 0.95
C LEU A 555 6.46 36.56 0.95
N ASN A 556 5.67 35.58 1.37
CA ASN A 556 4.20 35.58 1.26
C ASN A 556 3.52 36.13 2.52
N LYS A 557 2.20 36.36 2.45
CA LYS A 557 1.33 36.91 3.51
C LYS A 557 1.65 38.36 3.93
N ILE A 558 2.22 39.19 3.06
CA ILE A 558 2.53 40.61 3.39
C ILE A 558 1.30 41.49 3.68
N ASP A 559 0.08 40.98 3.47
CA ASP A 559 -1.18 41.62 3.86
C ASP A 559 -1.52 41.47 5.35
N LYS A 560 -0.73 40.69 6.10
CA LYS A 560 -0.87 40.53 7.55
C LYS A 560 -0.25 41.69 8.35
N PRO A 561 -0.83 42.07 9.51
CA PRO A 561 -0.24 43.08 10.38
C PRO A 561 1.07 42.62 11.05
N GLU A 562 1.38 41.32 11.08
CA GLU A 562 2.68 40.83 11.54
C GLU A 562 3.82 41.08 10.52
N ALA A 563 3.53 41.48 9.29
CA ALA A 563 4.50 41.68 8.21
C ALA A 563 5.22 43.05 8.24
N ASP A 564 5.48 43.60 9.43
CA ASP A 564 6.25 44.84 9.63
C ASP A 564 7.67 44.74 9.03
N ASP A 565 8.23 45.86 8.56
CA ASP A 565 9.58 45.94 8.00
C ASP A 565 10.66 45.32 8.93
N ALA A 566 10.50 45.47 10.24
CA ALA A 566 11.41 44.89 11.24
C ALA A 566 11.38 43.34 11.25
N ASN A 567 10.20 42.74 11.00
CA ASN A 567 10.05 41.30 10.88
C ASN A 567 10.52 40.79 9.50
N VAL A 568 10.28 41.57 8.44
CA VAL A 568 10.87 41.31 7.11
C VAL A 568 12.40 41.24 7.20
N GLN A 569 13.05 42.26 7.80
CA GLN A 569 14.51 42.29 7.97
C GLN A 569 15.03 41.13 8.87
N ARG A 570 14.26 40.69 9.87
CA ARG A 570 14.57 39.46 10.64
C ARG A 570 14.60 38.23 9.72
N ILE A 571 13.62 38.08 8.84
CA ILE A 571 13.52 36.93 7.92
C ILE A 571 14.63 36.96 6.86
N LEU A 572 15.02 38.13 6.36
CA LEU A 572 16.22 38.28 5.50
C LEU A 572 17.49 37.81 6.23
N GLY A 573 17.61 38.11 7.53
CA GLY A 573 18.69 37.59 8.39
C GLY A 573 18.70 36.07 8.48
N GLN A 574 17.54 35.44 8.73
CA GLN A 574 17.42 33.97 8.77
C GLN A 574 17.73 33.31 7.40
N LEU A 575 17.43 33.98 6.29
CA LEU A 575 17.77 33.49 4.95
C LEU A 575 19.29 33.55 4.72
N ALA A 576 19.94 34.65 5.10
CA ALA A 576 21.40 34.79 5.05
C ALA A 576 22.14 33.79 5.96
N GLU A 577 21.59 33.45 7.13
CA GLU A 577 22.09 32.36 8.01
C GLU A 577 22.08 30.98 7.32
N HIS A 578 21.22 30.78 6.31
CA HIS A 578 21.19 29.61 5.45
C HIS A 578 21.85 29.84 4.06
N GLU A 579 22.75 30.81 3.97
CA GLU A 579 23.53 31.21 2.78
C GLU A 579 22.69 31.82 1.64
N LEU A 580 21.40 32.12 1.87
CA LEU A 580 20.53 32.80 0.91
C LEU A 580 20.61 34.32 1.08
N ASN A 581 21.73 34.89 0.66
CA ASN A 581 22.00 36.33 0.76
C ASN A 581 21.14 37.14 -0.23
N PRO A 582 20.29 38.08 0.24
CA PRO A 582 19.42 38.87 -0.63
C PRO A 582 20.17 39.84 -1.55
N VAL A 583 19.62 40.11 -2.74
CA VAL A 583 20.11 41.17 -3.65
C VAL A 583 20.10 42.56 -2.98
N GLU A 584 19.14 42.86 -2.10
CA GLU A 584 19.13 44.09 -1.28
C GLU A 584 20.42 44.28 -0.45
N TRP A 585 21.13 43.20 -0.12
CA TRP A 585 22.37 43.19 0.67
C TRP A 585 23.63 42.91 -0.17
N GLY A 586 23.49 42.84 -1.51
CA GLY A 586 24.58 42.53 -2.43
C GLY A 586 24.89 41.04 -2.58
N GLY A 587 23.94 40.15 -2.25
CA GLY A 587 23.97 38.73 -2.61
C GLY A 587 23.23 38.44 -3.92
N ASP A 588 23.07 37.15 -4.23
CA ASP A 588 22.56 36.67 -5.52
C ASP A 588 21.07 36.25 -5.50
N ILE A 589 20.41 36.25 -4.33
CA ILE A 589 19.04 35.73 -4.16
C ILE A 589 18.00 36.84 -4.25
N GLU A 590 17.10 36.75 -5.23
CA GLU A 590 15.93 37.62 -5.35
C GLU A 590 14.89 37.30 -4.26
N VAL A 591 14.40 38.33 -3.55
CA VAL A 591 13.42 38.19 -2.46
C VAL A 591 12.22 39.09 -2.71
N ILE A 592 11.11 38.49 -3.09
CA ILE A 592 9.96 39.16 -3.71
C ILE A 592 8.79 39.16 -2.72
N LYS A 593 8.23 40.34 -2.46
CA LYS A 593 7.20 40.58 -1.43
C LYS A 593 5.82 40.31 -2.02
N THR A 594 5.20 39.19 -1.63
CA THR A 594 3.98 38.64 -2.24
C THR A 594 2.81 38.51 -1.26
N SER A 595 1.59 38.58 -1.78
CA SER A 595 0.39 38.13 -1.06
C SER A 595 -0.51 37.32 -2.00
N ALA A 596 -0.67 36.03 -1.70
CA ALA A 596 -1.63 35.18 -2.38
C ALA A 596 -3.08 35.70 -2.27
N HIS A 597 -3.42 36.35 -1.15
CA HIS A 597 -4.77 36.86 -0.91
C HIS A 597 -5.07 38.12 -1.75
N SER A 598 -4.26 39.18 -1.66
CA SER A 598 -4.47 40.40 -2.45
C SER A 598 -4.12 40.20 -3.92
N GLY A 599 -3.05 39.46 -4.22
CA GLY A 599 -2.42 39.33 -5.53
C GLY A 599 -1.18 40.22 -5.73
N GLN A 600 -0.78 40.96 -4.70
CA GLN A 600 0.41 41.81 -4.73
C GLN A 600 1.69 40.97 -4.93
N GLY A 601 2.66 41.51 -5.69
CA GLY A 601 3.96 40.88 -5.98
C GLY A 601 3.93 39.71 -6.96
N ILE A 602 2.75 39.25 -7.42
CA ILE A 602 2.66 38.06 -8.28
C ILE A 602 3.12 38.34 -9.72
N ALA A 603 2.83 39.52 -10.27
CA ALA A 603 3.34 39.91 -11.59
C ALA A 603 4.87 40.05 -11.57
N GLU A 604 5.40 40.74 -10.56
CA GLU A 604 6.83 40.90 -10.27
C GLU A 604 7.55 39.55 -10.11
N LEU A 605 6.93 38.57 -9.43
CA LEU A 605 7.43 37.20 -9.34
C LEU A 605 7.50 36.51 -10.71
N LEU A 606 6.49 36.66 -11.56
CA LEU A 606 6.46 36.06 -12.90
C LEU A 606 7.48 36.72 -13.85
N GLU A 607 7.63 38.04 -13.77
CA GLU A 607 8.64 38.80 -14.52
C GLU A 607 10.06 38.39 -14.12
N ILE A 608 10.36 38.29 -12.82
CA ILE A 608 11.68 37.88 -12.33
C ILE A 608 12.00 36.42 -12.68
N LEU A 609 11.02 35.50 -12.66
CA LEU A 609 11.24 34.12 -13.10
C LEU A 609 11.63 34.02 -14.59
N GLU A 610 11.00 34.82 -15.46
CA GLU A 610 11.38 34.89 -16.89
C GLU A 610 12.73 35.59 -17.09
N TYR A 611 13.08 36.62 -16.31
CA TYR A 611 14.42 37.21 -16.34
C TYR A 611 15.51 36.23 -15.90
N GLN A 612 15.25 35.39 -14.89
CA GLN A 612 16.16 34.31 -14.47
C GLN A 612 16.31 33.24 -15.58
N ALA A 613 15.23 32.88 -16.28
CA ALA A 613 15.30 31.98 -17.44
C ALA A 613 16.18 32.52 -18.58
N GLN A 614 16.13 33.84 -18.81
CA GLN A 614 16.97 34.53 -19.78
C GLN A 614 18.45 34.59 -19.34
N LEU A 615 18.71 34.81 -18.05
CA LEU A 615 20.06 34.80 -17.46
C LEU A 615 20.71 33.40 -17.51
N LEU A 616 19.91 32.34 -17.39
CA LEU A 616 20.31 30.94 -17.53
C LEU A 616 20.41 30.46 -19.00
N GLU A 617 20.12 31.33 -19.97
CA GLU A 617 20.02 31.02 -21.41
C GLU A 617 19.18 29.76 -21.73
N LEU A 618 18.04 29.55 -21.06
CA LEU A 618 17.25 28.32 -21.21
C LEU A 618 16.76 28.11 -22.65
N LYS A 619 17.14 26.97 -23.24
CA LYS A 619 16.79 26.55 -24.61
C LYS A 619 16.10 25.18 -24.59
N ALA A 620 15.41 24.86 -25.68
CA ALA A 620 14.97 23.51 -26.02
C ALA A 620 14.83 23.35 -27.54
N ASP A 621 14.87 22.11 -28.00
CA ASP A 621 14.56 21.76 -29.40
C ASP A 621 13.03 21.62 -29.57
N PHE A 622 12.39 22.52 -30.30
CA PHE A 622 10.95 22.47 -30.60
C PHE A 622 10.63 21.49 -31.75
N GLY A 623 11.65 20.98 -32.44
CA GLY A 623 11.58 19.95 -33.46
C GLY A 623 11.75 18.55 -32.86
N GLY A 624 12.56 17.70 -33.49
CA GLY A 624 13.01 16.40 -32.96
C GLY A 624 11.91 15.40 -32.50
N PRO A 625 12.33 14.27 -31.89
CA PRO A 625 11.47 13.44 -31.06
C PRO A 625 11.45 13.94 -29.61
N ALA A 626 10.31 13.84 -28.90
CA ALA A 626 10.23 14.31 -27.51
C ALA A 626 11.03 13.46 -26.49
N ARG A 627 11.64 14.14 -25.52
CA ARG A 627 12.10 13.62 -24.22
C ARG A 627 11.57 14.48 -23.08
N GLY A 628 11.62 13.94 -21.87
CA GLY A 628 11.32 14.67 -20.65
C GLY A 628 11.16 13.73 -19.47
N THR A 629 10.38 14.15 -18.46
CA THR A 629 10.26 13.40 -17.20
C THR A 629 8.81 13.15 -16.81
N VAL A 630 8.54 11.99 -16.19
CA VAL A 630 7.24 11.62 -15.60
C VAL A 630 7.07 12.35 -14.27
N VAL A 631 6.03 13.18 -14.17
CA VAL A 631 5.71 13.95 -12.96
C VAL A 631 4.92 13.09 -11.97
N GLU A 632 3.90 12.38 -12.45
CA GLU A 632 2.97 11.59 -11.62
C GLU A 632 2.27 10.53 -12.49
N SER A 633 1.92 9.35 -11.95
CA SER A 633 1.25 8.29 -12.72
C SER A 633 0.05 7.69 -11.96
N ARG A 634 -0.99 7.27 -12.70
CA ARG A 634 -2.25 6.76 -12.13
C ARG A 634 -3.00 5.79 -13.04
N MET A 635 -3.85 4.95 -12.46
CA MET A 635 -4.77 4.08 -13.19
C MET A 635 -6.15 4.75 -13.37
N GLU A 636 -6.57 4.99 -14.62
CA GLU A 636 -7.85 5.63 -14.93
C GLU A 636 -8.81 4.68 -15.65
N GLN A 637 -10.05 4.57 -15.15
CA GLN A 637 -11.02 3.60 -15.62
C GLN A 637 -11.44 3.85 -17.08
N GLY A 638 -11.03 2.95 -17.98
CA GLY A 638 -11.33 3.01 -19.41
C GLY A 638 -10.20 3.58 -20.28
N ARG A 639 -9.29 4.39 -19.72
CA ARG A 639 -8.06 4.84 -20.41
C ARG A 639 -6.87 3.88 -20.14
N GLY A 640 -6.82 3.30 -18.95
CA GLY A 640 -5.78 2.35 -18.52
C GLY A 640 -4.71 3.02 -17.67
N ALA A 641 -3.44 2.68 -17.91
CA ALA A 641 -2.32 3.44 -17.36
C ALA A 641 -2.29 4.84 -17.99
N VAL A 642 -2.18 5.86 -17.14
CA VAL A 642 -2.15 7.28 -17.50
C VAL A 642 -0.99 7.93 -16.76
N ALA A 643 -0.17 8.71 -17.47
CA ALA A 643 0.96 9.42 -16.90
C ALA A 643 0.85 10.94 -17.18
N ASN A 644 1.09 11.74 -16.14
CA ASN A 644 1.38 13.16 -16.27
C ASN A 644 2.87 13.29 -16.54
N ILE A 645 3.24 13.88 -17.68
CA ILE A 645 4.62 14.05 -18.12
C ILE A 645 4.90 15.52 -18.40
N LEU A 646 6.15 15.93 -18.20
CA LEU A 646 6.66 17.22 -18.63
C LEU A 646 7.51 17.01 -19.88
N VAL A 647 7.07 17.53 -21.03
CA VAL A 647 7.89 17.58 -22.24
C VAL A 647 8.94 18.66 -22.05
N GLN A 648 10.22 18.28 -22.02
CA GLN A 648 11.35 19.20 -21.75
C GLN A 648 12.14 19.53 -23.02
N ASP A 649 12.21 18.59 -23.97
CA ASP A 649 12.76 18.79 -25.32
C ASP A 649 11.96 17.99 -26.33
N GLY A 650 11.90 18.47 -27.56
CA GLY A 650 11.34 17.78 -28.72
C GLY A 650 9.81 17.72 -28.74
N LYS A 651 9.26 17.46 -29.92
CA LYS A 651 7.81 17.39 -30.11
C LYS A 651 7.24 16.01 -29.85
N LEU A 652 6.17 15.95 -29.06
CA LEU A 652 5.39 14.74 -28.78
C LEU A 652 4.11 14.75 -29.61
N SER A 653 3.82 13.69 -30.37
CA SER A 653 2.66 13.63 -31.27
C SER A 653 1.74 12.43 -30.98
N LEU A 654 0.44 12.59 -31.29
CA LEU A 654 -0.53 11.50 -31.17
C LEU A 654 -0.13 10.28 -32.02
N GLY A 655 0.09 9.15 -31.34
CA GLY A 655 0.44 7.90 -31.98
C GLY A 655 1.95 7.61 -32.07
N ASP A 656 2.79 8.42 -31.44
CA ASP A 656 4.21 8.10 -31.23
C ASP A 656 4.40 6.92 -30.28
N PHE A 657 5.56 6.27 -30.33
CA PHE A 657 5.94 5.20 -29.39
C PHE A 657 6.85 5.76 -28.32
N ILE A 658 6.59 5.39 -27.06
CA ILE A 658 7.31 5.91 -25.89
C ILE A 658 7.82 4.76 -25.02
N VAL A 659 8.96 5.00 -24.39
CA VAL A 659 9.45 4.29 -23.20
C VAL A 659 9.58 5.29 -22.06
N ALA A 660 9.22 4.89 -20.85
CA ALA A 660 9.33 5.67 -19.62
C ALA A 660 9.68 4.70 -18.48
N GLY A 661 10.97 4.62 -18.13
CA GLY A 661 11.52 3.60 -17.24
C GLY A 661 11.06 2.18 -17.63
N PRO A 662 10.39 1.43 -16.73
CA PRO A 662 9.90 0.07 -17.00
C PRO A 662 8.64 0.01 -17.88
N ALA A 663 7.97 1.13 -18.17
CA ALA A 663 6.74 1.16 -18.97
C ALA A 663 7.01 1.52 -20.44
N PHE A 664 6.23 0.95 -21.36
CA PHE A 664 6.30 1.29 -22.78
C PHE A 664 4.93 1.30 -23.45
N GLY A 665 4.81 1.97 -24.60
CA GLY A 665 3.56 1.91 -25.35
C GLY A 665 3.46 2.82 -26.55
N ARG A 666 2.23 3.23 -26.84
CA ARG A 666 1.90 4.13 -27.94
C ARG A 666 0.87 5.16 -27.49
N VAL A 667 1.19 6.43 -27.65
CA VAL A 667 0.33 7.55 -27.23
C VAL A 667 -1.03 7.48 -27.91
N ARG A 668 -2.12 7.39 -27.13
CA ARG A 668 -3.51 7.27 -27.62
C ARG A 668 -4.25 8.60 -27.56
N ASP A 669 -4.09 9.31 -26.46
CA ASP A 669 -4.54 10.69 -26.25
C ASP A 669 -3.41 11.51 -25.61
N ILE A 670 -3.46 12.83 -25.81
CA ILE A 670 -2.65 13.84 -25.12
C ILE A 670 -3.65 14.89 -24.63
N THR A 671 -3.55 15.27 -23.35
CA THR A 671 -4.44 16.22 -22.69
C THR A 671 -3.60 17.31 -22.02
N ASP A 672 -4.00 18.58 -22.11
CA ASP A 672 -3.31 19.69 -21.44
C ASP A 672 -3.67 19.80 -19.94
N ASP A 673 -3.02 20.73 -19.24
CA ASP A 673 -3.21 21.08 -17.83
C ASP A 673 -4.62 21.64 -17.48
N ARG A 674 -5.45 21.84 -18.51
CA ARG A 674 -6.81 22.40 -18.45
C ARG A 674 -7.88 21.40 -18.90
N GLY A 675 -7.49 20.17 -19.26
CA GLY A 675 -8.38 19.08 -19.66
C GLY A 675 -8.74 19.05 -21.16
N ASN A 676 -8.13 19.88 -22.01
CA ASN A 676 -8.37 19.87 -23.44
C ASN A 676 -7.54 18.79 -24.14
N GLN A 677 -8.13 18.08 -25.10
CA GLN A 677 -7.39 17.13 -25.94
C GLN A 677 -6.61 17.87 -27.04
N ILE A 678 -5.30 17.65 -27.06
CA ILE A 678 -4.36 18.22 -28.05
C ILE A 678 -3.79 17.11 -28.93
N LYS A 679 -3.13 17.51 -30.03
CA LYS A 679 -2.56 16.55 -31.02
C LYS A 679 -1.06 16.40 -30.93
N GLU A 680 -0.41 17.48 -30.54
CA GLU A 680 1.03 17.67 -30.52
C GLU A 680 1.32 18.53 -29.27
N ALA A 681 2.41 18.24 -28.58
CA ALA A 681 2.90 19.01 -27.44
C ALA A 681 4.36 19.39 -27.70
N LEU A 682 4.71 20.63 -27.33
CA LEU A 682 6.01 21.27 -27.53
C LEU A 682 6.65 21.55 -26.16
N PRO A 683 7.97 21.65 -26.04
CA PRO A 683 8.61 22.03 -24.79
C PRO A 683 8.42 23.54 -24.48
N PRO A 684 8.41 23.97 -23.20
CA PRO A 684 8.18 23.17 -22.01
C PRO A 684 6.66 23.03 -21.80
N MET A 685 6.10 21.82 -21.80
CA MET A 685 4.65 21.65 -21.60
C MET A 685 4.31 20.44 -20.71
N PRO A 686 3.55 20.65 -19.62
CA PRO A 686 2.96 19.56 -18.86
C PRO A 686 1.74 19.00 -19.61
N VAL A 687 1.74 17.69 -19.85
CA VAL A 687 0.64 16.99 -20.54
C VAL A 687 0.35 15.65 -19.90
N GLN A 688 -0.91 15.21 -19.98
CA GLN A 688 -1.33 13.89 -19.57
C GLN A 688 -1.51 12.99 -20.80
N ILE A 689 -0.87 11.82 -20.77
CA ILE A 689 -0.88 10.82 -21.84
C ILE A 689 -1.48 9.48 -21.38
N SER A 690 -2.04 8.72 -22.33
CA SER A 690 -2.44 7.32 -22.13
C SER A 690 -1.95 6.40 -23.25
N GLY A 691 -1.93 5.10 -22.98
CA GLY A 691 -1.55 4.06 -23.96
C GLY A 691 -0.20 3.37 -23.74
N ILE A 692 0.44 3.67 -22.61
CA ILE A 692 1.42 2.82 -21.92
C ILE A 692 0.79 1.50 -21.45
N ASP A 693 1.62 0.46 -21.26
CA ASP A 693 1.23 -0.87 -20.82
C ASP A 693 1.09 -1.01 -19.29
N GLU A 694 1.99 -0.35 -18.55
CA GLU A 694 2.09 -0.31 -17.09
C GLU A 694 2.22 1.15 -16.61
N LEU A 695 2.21 1.39 -15.30
CA LEU A 695 2.53 2.70 -14.73
C LEU A 695 4.05 2.91 -14.72
N PRO A 696 4.59 3.99 -15.32
CA PRO A 696 5.95 4.43 -15.05
C PRO A 696 6.06 4.99 -13.63
N ILE A 697 7.27 5.03 -13.09
CA ILE A 697 7.55 5.59 -11.76
C ILE A 697 7.63 7.12 -11.91
N ALA A 698 7.06 7.86 -10.95
CA ALA A 698 7.22 9.31 -10.91
C ALA A 698 8.70 9.65 -10.68
N GLY A 699 9.28 10.46 -11.57
CA GLY A 699 10.72 10.71 -11.70
C GLY A 699 11.41 9.98 -12.85
N ASP A 700 10.78 9.00 -13.50
CA ASP A 700 11.36 8.33 -14.68
C ASP A 700 11.49 9.30 -15.86
N LYS A 701 12.64 9.26 -16.55
CA LYS A 701 12.79 9.90 -17.87
C LYS A 701 11.98 9.13 -18.92
N PHE A 702 11.41 9.85 -19.89
CA PHE A 702 10.74 9.26 -21.05
C PHE A 702 11.39 9.71 -22.37
N PHE A 703 11.31 8.82 -23.38
CA PHE A 703 11.89 9.04 -24.71
C PHE A 703 10.95 8.55 -25.82
N CYS A 704 10.74 9.37 -26.85
CA CYS A 704 9.98 9.02 -28.04
C CYS A 704 10.84 8.26 -29.07
N VAL A 705 10.52 6.99 -29.33
CA VAL A 705 11.31 6.14 -30.22
C VAL A 705 10.57 5.78 -31.51
N ASN A 706 11.32 5.65 -32.61
CA ASN A 706 10.77 5.41 -33.96
C ASN A 706 9.98 4.09 -34.11
N THR A 707 10.06 3.16 -33.16
CA THR A 707 9.43 1.82 -33.25
C THR A 707 9.09 1.25 -31.88
N LEU A 708 7.87 0.71 -31.73
CA LEU A 708 7.43 0.00 -30.51
C LEU A 708 8.42 -1.08 -30.01
N LYS A 709 9.07 -1.83 -30.92
CA LYS A 709 10.04 -2.87 -30.49
C LYS A 709 11.21 -2.27 -29.69
N LYS A 710 11.74 -1.10 -30.07
CA LYS A 710 12.80 -0.44 -29.30
C LYS A 710 12.34 -0.02 -27.91
N ALA A 711 11.10 0.49 -27.80
CA ALA A 711 10.53 0.87 -26.50
C ALA A 711 10.37 -0.36 -25.60
N GLN A 712 9.83 -1.45 -26.16
CA GLN A 712 9.69 -2.74 -25.48
C GLN A 712 11.05 -3.29 -25.04
N GLU A 713 12.07 -3.28 -25.91
CA GLU A 713 13.40 -3.83 -25.64
C GLU A 713 14.16 -3.05 -24.55
N ALA A 714 13.95 -1.73 -24.46
CA ALA A 714 14.45 -0.91 -23.34
C ALA A 714 13.70 -1.18 -22.02
N ALA A 715 12.36 -1.16 -22.06
CA ALA A 715 11.52 -1.40 -20.88
C ALA A 715 11.66 -2.84 -20.32
N GLU A 716 11.76 -3.86 -21.19
CA GLU A 716 11.99 -5.25 -20.78
C GLU A 716 13.37 -5.41 -20.13
N GLN A 717 14.43 -4.80 -20.68
CA GLN A 717 15.75 -4.83 -20.03
C GLN A 717 15.72 -4.14 -18.66
N ARG A 718 14.99 -3.02 -18.53
CA ARG A 718 14.85 -2.33 -17.24
C ARG A 718 14.08 -3.17 -16.22
N ARG A 719 12.94 -3.77 -16.61
CA ARG A 719 12.18 -4.73 -15.80
C ARG A 719 12.99 -5.96 -15.38
N GLU A 720 13.91 -6.45 -16.22
CA GLU A 720 14.82 -7.54 -15.84
C GLU A 720 15.86 -7.06 -14.80
N ARG A 721 16.44 -5.87 -14.98
CA ARG A 721 17.41 -5.28 -14.03
C ARG A 721 16.79 -5.01 -12.66
N ASP A 722 15.67 -4.29 -12.60
CA ASP A 722 14.97 -3.94 -11.35
C ASP A 722 14.51 -5.20 -10.60
N ARG A 723 14.21 -6.29 -11.33
CA ARG A 723 13.86 -7.60 -10.76
C ARG A 723 15.08 -8.33 -10.20
N ASP A 724 16.21 -8.31 -10.89
CA ASP A 724 17.42 -8.97 -10.42
C ASP A 724 18.02 -8.22 -9.21
N GLU A 725 17.90 -6.89 -9.16
CA GLU A 725 18.16 -6.08 -7.96
C GLU A 725 17.29 -6.54 -6.76
N GLN A 726 15.97 -6.68 -6.94
CA GLN A 726 15.05 -7.21 -5.92
C GLN A 726 15.37 -8.68 -5.53
N LEU A 727 15.93 -9.48 -6.44
CA LEU A 727 16.32 -10.87 -6.17
C LEU A 727 17.68 -11.00 -5.48
N ALA A 728 18.55 -9.99 -5.64
CA ALA A 728 19.88 -9.87 -5.04
C ALA A 728 19.85 -9.32 -3.61
N GLN A 729 18.80 -8.58 -3.22
CA GLN A 729 18.60 -8.21 -1.82
C GLN A 729 18.66 -9.43 -0.90
N PRO A 730 19.28 -9.34 0.29
CA PRO A 730 19.56 -10.48 1.15
C PRO A 730 18.27 -11.10 1.67
N LYS A 731 17.86 -12.22 1.07
CA LYS A 731 16.69 -12.98 1.48
C LYS A 731 16.88 -13.51 2.89
N VAL A 732 16.04 -13.03 3.81
CA VAL A 732 15.93 -13.54 5.18
C VAL A 732 15.78 -15.06 5.11
N THR A 733 16.79 -15.78 5.60
CA THR A 733 16.84 -17.24 5.52
C THR A 733 15.92 -17.84 6.57
N LEU A 734 15.60 -19.13 6.45
CA LEU A 734 14.85 -19.83 7.49
C LEU A 734 15.57 -19.75 8.84
N ASP A 735 16.91 -19.78 8.85
CA ASP A 735 17.69 -19.69 10.08
C ASP A 735 17.62 -18.31 10.73
N THR A 736 17.61 -17.21 9.94
CA THR A 736 17.38 -15.86 10.50
C THR A 736 15.92 -15.62 10.88
N LEU A 737 14.96 -16.28 10.24
CA LEU A 737 13.56 -16.29 10.70
C LEU A 737 13.41 -17.06 12.03
N PHE A 738 14.09 -18.20 12.21
CA PHE A 738 14.06 -18.93 13.48
C PHE A 738 14.79 -18.19 14.62
N ALA A 739 15.78 -17.35 14.31
CA ALA A 739 16.37 -16.43 15.29
C ALA A 739 15.37 -15.32 15.68
N ALA A 740 14.79 -14.62 14.69
CA ALA A 740 13.83 -13.55 14.94
C ALA A 740 12.55 -14.02 15.67
N ASN A 741 12.06 -15.23 15.36
CA ASN A 741 10.94 -15.86 16.07
C ASN A 741 11.34 -16.57 17.39
N SER A 742 12.52 -16.29 17.94
CA SER A 742 12.94 -16.74 19.29
C SER A 742 12.98 -15.63 20.33
N GLU A 743 12.82 -14.37 19.90
CA GLU A 743 12.43 -13.24 20.75
C GLU A 743 10.88 -13.21 20.85
N GLU A 744 10.32 -12.26 21.62
CA GLU A 744 8.92 -12.29 22.07
C GLU A 744 7.88 -12.20 20.92
N GLU A 745 6.60 -12.49 21.17
CA GLU A 745 5.55 -12.50 20.13
C GLU A 745 5.22 -11.08 19.62
N VAL A 746 6.09 -10.53 18.77
CA VAL A 746 5.93 -9.22 18.11
C VAL A 746 4.60 -9.18 17.35
N LYS A 747 3.77 -8.20 17.68
CA LYS A 747 2.40 -8.09 17.15
C LYS A 747 2.44 -7.41 15.78
N GLU A 748 2.29 -8.18 14.69
CA GLU A 748 2.25 -7.62 13.33
C GLU A 748 0.87 -7.01 12.99
N ILE A 749 0.84 -5.72 12.63
CA ILE A 749 -0.27 -5.09 11.92
C ILE A 749 -0.02 -5.22 10.42
N LEU A 750 -0.82 -6.04 9.75
CA LEU A 750 -0.71 -6.26 8.30
C LEU A 750 -1.63 -5.30 7.55
N VAL A 751 -1.07 -4.60 6.55
CA VAL A 751 -1.75 -3.52 5.82
C VAL A 751 -1.68 -3.76 4.31
N VAL A 752 -2.77 -3.46 3.60
CA VAL A 752 -2.82 -3.36 2.13
C VAL A 752 -3.16 -1.92 1.76
N ILE A 753 -2.27 -1.25 1.02
CA ILE A 753 -2.39 0.17 0.67
C ILE A 753 -2.83 0.31 -0.80
N LYS A 754 -3.82 1.17 -1.03
CA LYS A 754 -4.18 1.70 -2.35
C LYS A 754 -4.21 3.23 -2.31
N ALA A 755 -3.67 3.87 -3.33
CA ALA A 755 -3.79 5.32 -3.53
C ALA A 755 -4.28 5.63 -4.95
N ASP A 756 -4.63 6.87 -5.23
CA ASP A 756 -5.05 7.32 -6.56
C ASP A 756 -3.85 7.48 -7.52
N VAL A 757 -2.75 8.06 -7.03
CA VAL A 757 -1.49 8.26 -7.76
C VAL A 757 -0.33 7.46 -7.15
N GLN A 758 0.66 7.09 -7.97
CA GLN A 758 1.78 6.27 -7.54
C GLN A 758 2.66 6.96 -6.49
N GLY A 759 2.92 8.27 -6.60
CA GLY A 759 3.76 8.97 -5.64
C GLY A 759 3.23 8.92 -4.19
N SER A 760 1.90 8.92 -4.02
CA SER A 760 1.27 8.77 -2.71
C SER A 760 1.34 7.33 -2.18
N VAL A 761 1.40 6.31 -3.05
CA VAL A 761 1.67 4.91 -2.64
C VAL A 761 3.06 4.80 -2.02
N ASP A 762 4.07 5.37 -2.69
CA ASP A 762 5.48 5.31 -2.27
C ASP A 762 5.66 5.96 -0.88
N VAL A 763 5.08 7.14 -0.70
CA VAL A 763 5.10 7.90 0.57
C VAL A 763 4.31 7.19 1.67
N LEU A 764 3.08 6.73 1.39
CA LEU A 764 2.27 6.02 2.40
C LEU A 764 2.95 4.75 2.87
N LYS A 765 3.61 4.00 1.98
CA LYS A 765 4.37 2.81 2.39
C LYS A 765 5.46 3.18 3.40
N HIS A 766 6.25 4.23 3.11
CA HIS A 766 7.34 4.67 3.98
C HIS A 766 6.84 5.17 5.34
N GLU A 767 5.84 6.05 5.38
CA GLU A 767 5.29 6.59 6.63
C GLU A 767 4.57 5.54 7.47
N VAL A 768 3.96 4.53 6.85
CA VAL A 768 3.34 3.40 7.57
C VAL A 768 4.39 2.45 8.15
N GLU A 769 5.50 2.20 7.45
CA GLU A 769 6.60 1.36 7.93
C GLU A 769 7.37 2.02 9.09
N LYS A 770 7.44 3.36 9.15
CA LYS A 770 8.01 4.14 10.29
C LYS A 770 7.33 3.88 11.64
N ILE A 771 6.05 3.50 11.69
CA ILE A 771 5.26 3.32 12.93
C ILE A 771 5.62 1.99 13.64
N THR A 772 6.66 1.29 13.18
CA THR A 772 7.18 0.07 13.78
C THR A 772 7.93 0.35 15.09
N THR A 773 7.63 -0.46 16.10
CA THR A 773 8.35 -0.56 17.39
C THR A 773 8.79 -2.00 17.64
N ASP A 774 9.54 -2.23 18.71
CA ASP A 774 9.99 -3.58 19.10
C ASP A 774 8.83 -4.50 19.51
N GLU A 775 7.77 -3.97 20.15
CA GLU A 775 6.58 -4.74 20.56
C GLU A 775 5.53 -4.89 19.43
N VAL A 776 5.36 -3.87 18.58
CA VAL A 776 4.32 -3.81 17.53
C VAL A 776 4.92 -3.39 16.20
N LYS A 777 4.76 -4.22 15.18
CA LYS A 777 5.37 -4.04 13.86
C LYS A 777 4.33 -3.82 12.77
N VAL A 778 4.44 -2.72 12.03
CA VAL A 778 3.52 -2.44 10.93
C VAL A 778 4.15 -2.89 9.61
N ARG A 779 3.41 -3.65 8.80
CA ARG A 779 3.94 -4.28 7.59
C ARG A 779 2.97 -4.18 6.42
N VAL A 780 3.45 -3.55 5.35
CA VAL A 780 2.71 -3.41 4.10
C VAL A 780 2.87 -4.69 3.27
N LEU A 781 1.78 -5.42 3.06
CA LEU A 781 1.76 -6.66 2.26
C LEU A 781 1.68 -6.39 0.76
N HIS A 782 0.96 -5.35 0.37
CA HIS A 782 0.77 -4.92 -1.01
C HIS A 782 0.47 -3.43 -1.06
N ALA A 783 1.08 -2.73 -2.00
CA ALA A 783 0.93 -1.30 -2.23
C ALA A 783 0.86 -1.05 -3.74
N ALA A 784 -0.19 -0.39 -4.23
CA ALA A 784 -0.33 -0.08 -5.66
C ALA A 784 -1.34 1.06 -5.91
N ALA A 785 -1.16 1.83 -6.98
CA ALA A 785 -2.10 2.86 -7.39
C ALA A 785 -3.37 2.27 -8.06
N GLY A 786 -4.50 2.98 -7.94
CA GLY A 786 -5.81 2.61 -8.44
C GLY A 786 -6.79 2.11 -7.37
N GLY A 787 -8.08 2.13 -7.69
CA GLY A 787 -9.16 1.78 -6.75
C GLY A 787 -9.17 0.33 -6.28
N ILE A 788 -9.65 0.11 -5.05
CA ILE A 788 -9.64 -1.19 -4.36
C ILE A 788 -10.50 -2.22 -5.12
N THR A 789 -9.89 -3.37 -5.42
CA THR A 789 -10.47 -4.47 -6.21
C THR A 789 -10.87 -5.67 -5.35
N GLN A 790 -11.54 -6.66 -5.96
CA GLN A 790 -11.86 -7.92 -5.28
C GLN A 790 -10.61 -8.75 -4.92
N SER A 791 -9.53 -8.64 -5.69
CA SER A 791 -8.27 -9.34 -5.42
C SER A 791 -7.63 -8.88 -4.11
N ASP A 792 -7.71 -7.58 -3.84
CA ASP A 792 -7.14 -6.97 -2.63
C ASP A 792 -7.92 -7.41 -1.39
N VAL A 793 -9.25 -7.53 -1.48
CA VAL A 793 -10.11 -8.08 -0.42
C VAL A 793 -9.82 -9.56 -0.14
N ILE A 794 -9.49 -10.35 -1.17
CA ILE A 794 -9.12 -11.77 -0.99
C ILE A 794 -7.72 -11.90 -0.36
N LEU A 795 -6.77 -11.04 -0.74
CA LEU A 795 -5.45 -10.96 -0.09
C LEU A 795 -5.59 -10.57 1.38
N ALA A 796 -6.39 -9.55 1.67
CA ALA A 796 -6.66 -9.07 3.03
C ALA A 796 -7.36 -10.13 3.90
N GLU A 797 -8.38 -10.82 3.40
CA GLU A 797 -9.01 -11.98 4.07
C GLU A 797 -7.97 -13.06 4.41
N ALA A 798 -7.19 -13.50 3.41
CA ALA A 798 -6.25 -14.60 3.57
C ALA A 798 -5.11 -14.28 4.57
N SER A 799 -4.78 -13.00 4.73
CA SER A 799 -3.72 -12.51 5.62
C SER A 799 -4.22 -11.87 6.91
N LYS A 800 -5.53 -11.68 7.10
CA LYS A 800 -6.15 -10.82 8.14
C LYS A 800 -5.63 -9.37 8.14
N ALA A 801 -5.36 -8.82 6.96
CA ALA A 801 -4.86 -7.45 6.82
C ALA A 801 -5.99 -6.42 6.73
N ILE A 802 -5.71 -5.18 7.12
CA ILE A 802 -6.61 -4.03 6.94
C ILE A 802 -6.34 -3.39 5.57
N ILE A 803 -7.38 -2.99 4.84
CA ILE A 803 -7.23 -2.26 3.57
C ILE A 803 -7.37 -0.75 3.83
N ILE A 804 -6.36 0.00 3.39
CA ILE A 804 -6.31 1.45 3.45
C ILE A 804 -6.36 2.01 2.03
N GLY A 805 -7.41 2.79 1.74
CA GLY A 805 -7.56 3.56 0.50
C GLY A 805 -7.31 5.04 0.74
N PHE A 806 -6.31 5.61 0.08
CA PHE A 806 -6.07 7.06 0.05
C PHE A 806 -6.63 7.67 -1.23
N ASN A 807 -7.54 8.64 -1.12
CA ASN A 807 -8.26 9.27 -2.23
C ASN A 807 -8.92 8.27 -3.24
N VAL A 808 -9.21 7.04 -2.79
CA VAL A 808 -9.78 5.97 -3.64
C VAL A 808 -11.01 5.30 -3.03
N ILE A 809 -12.02 5.09 -3.88
CA ILE A 809 -13.29 4.47 -3.50
C ILE A 809 -13.26 2.96 -3.82
N PRO A 810 -13.62 2.06 -2.90
CA PRO A 810 -13.72 0.63 -3.19
C PRO A 810 -14.88 0.33 -4.15
N ALA A 811 -14.57 -0.47 -5.17
CA ALA A 811 -15.54 -0.90 -6.17
C ALA A 811 -16.75 -1.61 -5.53
N ALA A 812 -17.94 -1.44 -6.10
CA ALA A 812 -19.19 -2.01 -5.55
C ALA A 812 -19.18 -3.55 -5.41
N SER A 813 -18.33 -4.25 -6.17
CA SER A 813 -18.09 -5.69 -6.06
C SER A 813 -17.03 -6.07 -5.03
N ALA A 814 -16.11 -5.16 -4.70
CA ALA A 814 -15.11 -5.33 -3.64
C ALA A 814 -15.74 -5.05 -2.27
N ARG A 815 -16.52 -3.97 -2.13
CA ARG A 815 -17.18 -3.59 -0.88
C ARG A 815 -18.10 -4.69 -0.34
N LYS A 816 -18.97 -5.24 -1.19
CA LYS A 816 -19.84 -6.38 -0.83
C LYS A 816 -19.06 -7.62 -0.41
N LEU A 817 -17.93 -7.89 -1.07
CA LEU A 817 -17.07 -9.02 -0.76
C LEU A 817 -16.35 -8.82 0.59
N ALA A 818 -16.04 -7.57 0.96
CA ALA A 818 -15.45 -7.23 2.25
C ALA A 818 -16.51 -7.30 3.38
N GLU A 819 -17.72 -6.80 3.14
CA GLU A 819 -18.88 -6.95 4.02
C GLU A 819 -19.22 -8.43 4.29
N GLU A 820 -19.18 -9.29 3.25
CA GLU A 820 -19.43 -10.74 3.34
C GLU A 820 -18.34 -11.49 4.13
N LYS A 821 -17.10 -10.99 4.12
CA LYS A 821 -15.92 -11.65 4.70
C LYS A 821 -15.42 -11.05 6.00
N GLY A 822 -15.98 -9.92 6.44
CA GLY A 822 -15.51 -9.18 7.61
C GLY A 822 -14.14 -8.51 7.42
N VAL A 823 -13.78 -8.17 6.18
CA VAL A 823 -12.53 -7.43 5.88
C VAL A 823 -12.76 -5.94 6.08
N GLU A 824 -11.94 -5.29 6.90
CA GLU A 824 -12.04 -3.85 7.13
C GLU A 824 -11.42 -3.07 5.97
N ILE A 825 -12.19 -2.13 5.41
CA ILE A 825 -11.73 -1.14 4.44
C ILE A 825 -11.92 0.24 5.05
N ARG A 826 -10.83 0.98 5.25
CA ARG A 826 -10.87 2.42 5.59
C ARG A 826 -10.45 3.26 4.39
N THR A 827 -11.19 4.33 4.13
CA THR A 827 -10.89 5.31 3.08
C THR A 827 -10.62 6.67 3.71
N TYR A 828 -9.53 7.31 3.30
CA TYR A 828 -9.05 8.57 3.84
C TYR A 828 -8.67 9.53 2.71
N ASP A 829 -8.88 10.81 2.94
CA ASP A 829 -8.56 11.87 1.98
C ASP A 829 -7.38 12.76 2.45
N VAL A 830 -6.84 12.47 3.64
CA VAL A 830 -5.72 13.19 4.29
C VAL A 830 -4.76 12.19 4.93
N ILE A 831 -3.46 12.31 4.63
CA ILE A 831 -2.43 11.35 5.07
C ILE A 831 -2.28 11.23 6.59
N TYR A 832 -2.40 12.34 7.34
CA TYR A 832 -2.28 12.32 8.80
C TYR A 832 -3.28 11.38 9.48
N HIS A 833 -4.51 11.28 8.97
CA HIS A 833 -5.52 10.41 9.56
C HIS A 833 -5.22 8.92 9.34
N ILE A 834 -4.40 8.57 8.32
CA ILE A 834 -3.90 7.21 8.14
C ILE A 834 -2.86 6.88 9.20
N THR A 835 -1.85 7.73 9.39
CA THR A 835 -0.78 7.47 10.36
C THR A 835 -1.33 7.50 11.78
N GLU A 836 -2.14 8.49 12.13
CA GLU A 836 -2.88 8.56 13.40
C GLU A 836 -3.64 7.26 13.73
N ASP A 837 -4.45 6.74 12.81
CA ASP A 837 -5.30 5.56 13.08
C ASP A 837 -4.49 4.26 13.15
N ILE A 838 -3.35 4.19 12.46
CA ILE A 838 -2.39 3.08 12.59
C ILE A 838 -1.67 3.15 13.94
N THR A 839 -1.23 4.34 14.38
CA THR A 839 -0.67 4.55 15.71
C THR A 839 -1.67 4.15 16.80
N LYS A 840 -2.93 4.63 16.73
CA LYS A 840 -4.01 4.23 17.67
C LYS A 840 -4.28 2.72 17.64
N ALA A 841 -4.14 2.06 16.49
CA ALA A 841 -4.29 0.61 16.37
C ALA A 841 -3.10 -0.13 17.00
N ALA A 842 -1.88 0.38 16.87
CA ALA A 842 -0.68 -0.15 17.51
C ALA A 842 -0.70 0.04 19.03
N GLU A 843 -1.08 1.23 19.53
CA GLU A 843 -1.38 1.49 20.95
C GLU A 843 -2.44 0.52 21.51
N GLY A 844 -3.42 0.15 20.68
CA GLY A 844 -4.45 -0.85 21.02
C GLY A 844 -3.94 -2.30 21.13
N LEU A 845 -2.70 -2.57 20.69
CA LEU A 845 -2.03 -3.87 20.78
C LEU A 845 -0.90 -3.91 21.83
N LEU A 846 -0.39 -2.74 22.24
CA LEU A 846 0.54 -2.61 23.37
C LEU A 846 -0.09 -3.12 24.66
N GLU A 847 0.74 -3.69 25.54
CA GLU A 847 0.27 -4.16 26.85
C GLU A 847 0.29 -3.00 27.86
N PRO A 848 -0.73 -2.89 28.74
CA PRO A 848 -0.82 -1.79 29.68
C PRO A 848 0.32 -1.85 30.70
N GLU A 849 0.92 -0.71 30.99
CA GLU A 849 1.97 -0.60 31.99
C GLU A 849 1.35 -0.69 33.40
N LEU A 850 1.78 -1.67 34.18
CA LEU A 850 1.36 -1.83 35.58
C LEU A 850 2.10 -0.85 36.49
N ARG A 851 1.55 0.35 36.67
CA ARG A 851 2.11 1.35 37.59
C ARG A 851 1.60 1.14 39.00
N GLN A 852 2.45 1.40 39.99
CA GLN A 852 2.08 1.37 41.41
C GLN A 852 1.63 2.77 41.84
N GLU A 853 0.34 2.92 42.14
CA GLU A 853 -0.24 4.13 42.74
C GLU A 853 -0.26 3.96 44.27
N VAL A 854 0.51 4.78 44.98
CA VAL A 854 0.55 4.77 46.46
C VAL A 854 -0.70 5.49 46.97
N LEU A 855 -1.54 4.76 47.70
CA LEU A 855 -2.81 5.27 48.24
C LEU A 855 -2.62 5.95 49.61
N GLY A 856 -1.64 5.51 50.40
CA GLY A 856 -1.35 6.09 51.71
C GLY A 856 -0.34 5.31 52.55
N HIS A 857 -0.04 5.84 53.73
CA HIS A 857 0.95 5.29 54.66
C HIS A 857 0.32 5.14 56.06
N ALA A 858 0.65 4.06 56.77
CA ALA A 858 0.20 3.82 58.13
C ALA A 858 1.32 3.30 59.05
N GLU A 859 1.51 3.97 60.18
CA GLU A 859 2.52 3.66 61.20
C GLU A 859 1.97 2.61 62.19
N VAL A 860 2.69 1.51 62.42
CA VAL A 860 2.32 0.50 63.42
C VAL A 860 2.70 0.98 64.83
N ARG A 861 1.70 1.34 65.64
CA ARG A 861 1.90 1.82 67.01
C ARG A 861 1.82 0.75 68.09
N GLN A 862 1.05 -0.31 67.86
CA GLN A 862 0.90 -1.40 68.82
C GLN A 862 0.61 -2.73 68.11
N VAL A 863 1.21 -3.83 68.56
CA VAL A 863 1.02 -5.15 67.93
C VAL A 863 0.23 -6.11 68.82
N PHE A 864 -0.97 -6.48 68.39
CA PHE A 864 -1.88 -7.37 69.13
C PHE A 864 -1.81 -8.81 68.60
N LYS A 865 -1.42 -9.76 69.45
CA LYS A 865 -1.35 -11.18 69.08
C LYS A 865 -2.56 -11.94 69.65
N VAL A 866 -3.43 -12.41 68.76
CA VAL A 866 -4.72 -13.04 69.12
C VAL A 866 -4.72 -14.51 68.72
N SER A 867 -4.80 -15.42 69.69
CA SER A 867 -4.55 -16.88 69.53
C SER A 867 -5.48 -17.65 68.57
N LYS A 868 -6.48 -16.99 67.97
CA LYS A 868 -7.37 -17.56 66.94
C LYS A 868 -7.38 -16.78 65.62
N VAL A 869 -6.66 -15.65 65.54
CA VAL A 869 -6.74 -14.70 64.42
C VAL A 869 -5.35 -14.35 63.86
N GLY A 870 -4.28 -14.51 64.65
CA GLY A 870 -2.90 -14.18 64.25
C GLY A 870 -2.45 -12.83 64.84
N THR A 871 -1.44 -12.23 64.22
CA THR A 871 -0.97 -10.88 64.54
C THR A 871 -1.87 -9.84 63.87
N ILE A 872 -2.28 -8.83 64.65
CA ILE A 872 -3.05 -7.68 64.18
C ILE A 872 -2.25 -6.42 64.54
N ALA A 873 -1.96 -5.61 63.53
CA ALA A 873 -1.29 -4.33 63.70
C ALA A 873 -2.31 -3.24 64.07
N GLY A 874 -2.09 -2.56 65.19
CA GLY A 874 -2.76 -1.31 65.53
C GLY A 874 -2.03 -0.16 64.86
N CYS A 875 -2.62 0.37 63.80
CA CYS A 875 -1.99 1.32 62.89
C CYS A 875 -2.66 2.70 62.97
N TYR A 876 -1.84 3.75 62.83
CA TYR A 876 -2.30 5.12 62.64
C TYR A 876 -2.00 5.55 61.21
N VAL A 877 -3.02 5.91 60.44
CA VAL A 877 -2.83 6.36 59.06
C VAL A 877 -2.21 7.77 59.10
N THR A 878 -0.95 7.89 58.66
CA THR A 878 -0.20 9.14 58.67
C THR A 878 -0.58 9.99 57.47
N ASP A 879 -0.65 9.40 56.28
CA ASP A 879 -0.96 10.08 55.02
C ASP A 879 -1.86 9.23 54.12
N GLY A 880 -2.59 9.89 53.20
CA GLY A 880 -3.44 9.25 52.21
C GLY A 880 -4.62 8.48 52.81
N THR A 881 -4.91 7.30 52.25
CA THR A 881 -6.00 6.40 52.65
C THR A 881 -5.61 4.94 52.44
N VAL A 882 -5.84 4.11 53.46
CA VAL A 882 -5.68 2.65 53.40
C VAL A 882 -7.00 2.03 52.93
N GLU A 883 -7.00 1.37 51.77
CA GLU A 883 -8.13 0.57 51.28
C GLU A 883 -7.95 -0.92 51.64
N ARG A 884 -9.05 -1.63 51.92
CA ARG A 884 -9.02 -3.06 52.23
C ARG A 884 -8.50 -3.95 51.09
N ASP A 885 -8.77 -3.57 49.83
CA ASP A 885 -8.47 -4.40 48.65
C ASP A 885 -7.07 -4.13 48.04
N ALA A 886 -6.28 -3.27 48.69
CA ALA A 886 -4.96 -2.83 48.24
C ALA A 886 -3.82 -3.84 48.57
N LEU A 887 -2.66 -3.57 47.99
CA LEU A 887 -1.39 -4.22 48.33
C LEU A 887 -0.66 -3.41 49.41
N ILE A 888 0.11 -4.11 50.24
CA ILE A 888 0.93 -3.54 51.30
C ILE A 888 2.38 -3.96 51.11
N ARG A 889 3.25 -2.95 51.25
CA ARG A 889 4.69 -3.09 51.48
C ARG A 889 4.96 -2.77 52.95
N VAL A 890 5.79 -3.59 53.59
CA VAL A 890 6.20 -3.41 54.99
C VAL A 890 7.63 -2.88 55.00
N THR A 891 7.81 -1.69 55.56
CA THR A 891 9.10 -0.99 55.63
C THR A 891 9.50 -0.77 57.08
N ARG A 892 10.77 -1.00 57.42
CA ARG A 892 11.34 -0.90 58.77
C ARG A 892 12.73 -0.29 58.64
N ASP A 893 13.00 0.80 59.36
CA ASP A 893 14.26 1.56 59.26
C ASP A 893 14.62 1.93 57.80
N ASP A 894 13.61 2.41 57.05
CA ASP A 894 13.63 2.70 55.59
C ASP A 894 13.97 1.51 54.66
N ILE A 895 14.12 0.29 55.22
CA ILE A 895 14.37 -0.94 54.46
C ILE A 895 13.05 -1.70 54.26
N VAL A 896 12.77 -2.09 53.01
CA VAL A 896 11.62 -2.92 52.66
C VAL A 896 11.83 -4.36 53.12
N ILE A 897 10.96 -4.84 54.00
CA ILE A 897 11.00 -6.18 54.60
C ILE A 897 10.15 -7.19 53.82
N GLU A 898 8.98 -6.76 53.32
CA GLU A 898 8.01 -7.61 52.63
C GLU A 898 7.21 -6.77 51.60
N ASN A 899 6.84 -7.36 50.46
CA ASN A 899 6.14 -6.70 49.34
C ASN A 899 4.84 -7.45 48.94
N ASP A 900 3.97 -6.77 48.19
CA ASP A 900 2.82 -7.32 47.46
C ASP A 900 1.85 -8.19 48.30
N ARG A 901 1.74 -7.92 49.60
CA ARG A 901 0.80 -8.62 50.50
C ARG A 901 -0.55 -7.93 50.53
N LYS A 902 -1.64 -8.71 50.47
CA LYS A 902 -3.00 -8.21 50.63
C LYS A 902 -3.44 -8.19 52.10
N LEU A 903 -4.36 -7.29 52.44
CA LEU A 903 -5.05 -7.31 53.73
C LEU A 903 -6.06 -8.46 53.79
N GLU A 904 -6.13 -9.15 54.92
CA GLU A 904 -7.19 -10.09 55.25
C GLU A 904 -8.40 -9.35 55.85
N GLN A 905 -8.11 -8.40 56.75
CA GLN A 905 -9.09 -7.62 57.46
C GLN A 905 -8.56 -6.22 57.79
N LEU A 906 -9.39 -5.21 57.47
CA LEU A 906 -9.25 -3.83 57.87
C LEU A 906 -10.43 -3.49 58.80
N LYS A 907 -10.15 -3.02 60.02
CA LYS A 907 -11.16 -2.73 61.04
C LYS A 907 -10.92 -1.38 61.71
N ARG A 908 -12.00 -0.73 62.12
CA ARG A 908 -11.97 0.45 62.98
C ARG A 908 -12.75 0.17 64.26
N PHE A 909 -12.03 0.06 65.37
CA PHE A 909 -12.51 -0.44 66.67
C PHE A 909 -13.12 -1.85 66.61
N LYS A 910 -14.40 -1.98 66.22
CA LYS A 910 -15.13 -3.25 66.13
C LYS A 910 -15.70 -3.52 64.73
N ASP A 911 -15.79 -2.48 63.90
CA ASP A 911 -16.49 -2.52 62.63
C ASP A 911 -15.49 -2.76 61.49
N ASP A 912 -15.81 -3.66 60.55
CA ASP A 912 -15.05 -3.85 59.31
C ASP A 912 -15.12 -2.57 58.47
N ALA A 913 -13.96 -2.00 58.11
CA ALA A 913 -13.86 -0.78 57.33
C ALA A 913 -13.48 -1.10 55.88
N LYS A 914 -13.94 -0.28 54.93
CA LYS A 914 -13.55 -0.35 53.52
C LYS A 914 -12.31 0.52 53.24
N ASP A 915 -12.39 1.78 53.67
CA ASP A 915 -11.34 2.79 53.62
C ASP A 915 -11.06 3.35 55.03
N VAL A 916 -9.79 3.66 55.32
CA VAL A 916 -9.38 4.44 56.51
C VAL A 916 -8.42 5.54 56.08
N ARG A 917 -8.80 6.79 56.33
CA ARG A 917 -8.08 8.01 55.88
C ARG A 917 -7.08 8.49 56.92
N SER A 918 -6.12 9.30 56.49
CA SER A 918 -5.15 10.00 57.36
C SER A 918 -5.81 10.62 58.61
N GLY A 919 -5.11 10.54 59.74
CA GLY A 919 -5.56 11.04 61.04
C GLY A 919 -6.46 10.08 61.83
N MET A 920 -6.62 8.82 61.38
CA MET A 920 -7.43 7.81 62.07
C MET A 920 -6.66 6.53 62.39
N GLU A 921 -7.07 5.90 63.49
CA GLU A 921 -6.57 4.61 63.96
C GLU A 921 -7.39 3.44 63.39
N CYS A 922 -6.71 2.35 63.06
CA CYS A 922 -7.31 1.11 62.55
C CYS A 922 -6.54 -0.13 63.00
N GLY A 923 -7.22 -1.29 62.94
CA GLY A 923 -6.61 -2.61 63.08
C GLY A 923 -6.46 -3.25 61.70
N MET A 924 -5.23 -3.61 61.34
CA MET A 924 -4.87 -4.21 60.07
C MET A 924 -4.33 -5.63 60.28
N LYS A 925 -4.82 -6.60 59.50
CA LYS A 925 -4.24 -7.95 59.41
C LYS A 925 -3.80 -8.22 57.98
N ILE A 926 -2.53 -8.61 57.83
CA ILE A 926 -1.89 -8.96 56.54
C ILE A 926 -2.00 -10.47 56.29
N ILE A 927 -2.25 -10.89 55.05
CA ILE A 927 -2.37 -12.32 54.70
C ILE A 927 -0.99 -13.01 54.76
N GLY A 928 -0.85 -13.93 55.71
CA GLY A 928 0.31 -14.82 55.80
C GLY A 928 1.63 -14.12 56.18
N TYR A 929 1.56 -13.04 56.95
CA TYR A 929 2.73 -12.33 57.49
C TYR A 929 2.47 -11.89 58.95
N ASP A 930 3.28 -12.40 59.89
CA ASP A 930 3.12 -12.22 61.34
C ASP A 930 4.30 -11.47 62.03
N ASP A 931 5.42 -11.19 61.34
CA ASP A 931 6.56 -10.41 61.89
C ASP A 931 6.35 -8.89 61.74
N ILE A 932 5.18 -8.41 62.18
CA ILE A 932 4.92 -6.98 62.32
C ILE A 932 5.43 -6.53 63.70
N LYS A 933 6.13 -5.39 63.74
CA LYS A 933 6.70 -4.76 64.93
C LYS A 933 6.19 -3.33 65.09
N GLU A 934 6.31 -2.81 66.31
CA GLU A 934 5.99 -1.42 66.63
C GLU A 934 7.09 -0.52 66.04
N GLY A 935 6.70 0.51 65.29
CA GLY A 935 7.58 1.34 64.46
C GLY A 935 7.66 0.93 62.98
N ASP A 936 7.06 -0.19 62.56
CA ASP A 936 6.96 -0.53 61.13
C ASP A 936 6.05 0.46 60.38
N ILE A 937 6.40 0.79 59.14
CA ILE A 937 5.58 1.59 58.22
C ILE A 937 4.95 0.66 57.19
N LEU A 938 3.62 0.74 57.06
CA LEU A 938 2.84 0.04 56.05
C LEU A 938 2.52 1.03 54.91
N GLU A 939 3.19 0.86 53.77
CA GLU A 939 2.89 1.58 52.54
C GLU A 939 1.77 0.82 51.80
N CYS A 940 0.64 1.48 51.59
CA CYS A 940 -0.55 0.93 50.95
C CYS A 940 -0.60 1.43 49.50
N TYR A 941 -0.53 0.52 48.53
CA TYR A 941 -0.49 0.85 47.10
C TYR A 941 -1.40 -0.07 46.27
N LYS A 942 -1.65 0.35 45.03
CA LYS A 942 -2.49 -0.36 44.07
C LYS A 942 -1.76 -0.46 42.74
N GLN A 943 -1.83 -1.62 42.09
CA GLN A 943 -1.42 -1.76 40.70
C GLN A 943 -2.55 -1.20 39.82
N VAL A 944 -2.22 -0.25 38.96
CA VAL A 944 -3.13 0.39 38.01
C VAL A 944 -2.59 0.15 36.60
N GLU A 945 -3.42 -0.47 35.76
CA GLU A 945 -3.17 -0.62 34.33
C GLU A 945 -3.25 0.74 33.64
N VAL A 946 -2.10 1.31 33.30
CA VAL A 946 -2.00 2.54 32.51
C VAL A 946 -1.76 2.16 31.06
N LYS A 947 -2.66 2.56 30.16
CA LYS A 947 -2.45 2.35 28.72
C LYS A 947 -1.19 3.10 28.28
N ARG A 948 -0.32 2.39 27.56
CA ARG A 948 0.82 3.00 26.88
C ARG A 948 0.32 3.78 25.65
N THR A 949 1.08 4.81 25.30
CA THR A 949 0.97 5.57 24.04
C THR A 949 2.30 5.48 23.30
N LEU A 950 2.28 5.70 21.99
CA LEU A 950 3.48 5.72 21.14
C LEU A 950 4.10 7.12 21.03
#